data_AF-A0A3N6IVC4-F1
#
_entry.id   AF-A0A3N6IVC4-F1
#
_cell.length_a   1.000
_cell.length_b   1.000
_cell.length_c   1.000
_cell.angle_alpha   90.00
_cell.angle_beta   90.00
_cell.angle_gamma   90.00
#
_symmetry.space_group_name_H-M   'P 1'
#
loop_
_entity.id
_entity.type
_entity.pdbx_description
1 polymer ?
#
loop_
_entity_poly.entity_id
_entity_poly.type
_entity_poly.pdbx_seq_one_letter_code
_entity_poly.pdbx_strand_id
1 'polypeptide(L)'
;MERWEGRRSVANADHSVRGDAAAGTGAGSGLTRALLWLVVAVLAVRQVAVVLRRPPGERLLDLETWTGENGVLHLTGSLYDSGRFTGTPFAGLVLKPLTASAQQALGVAWTFGSLLLVVALGLVAARALPGPVGRRTALLAAPVAISLFMLSLPVRNALHLGQTSILPVLLVLLACFVVREHRAAGVLVGLAAAFQPVLLLFAALLWLTGRRQASVSAGVTFALATAAAWAAAPKDSWTYWVHHLAGAGLGERPDSLANQSLHGALLRLGLEGPVEIALFLVLSAAVVVVGLRRAVRYAQDGQLLLAVAVTGCVVVAVSPTAWQHQLLWVLLAVVGRVGKRASDRLVWPSVVLLVVTLPGTMLLPNIETLFPVRDNVLLLAAIGAACLAPFLPRTSPYWQHPVPTDYAEPVAARWRRVPLLPFWRRVLTRPNLLLELLLIRVVYSAYAQVRLAARAGRPLAEEHGRQIYAIEQWLHIDIEHWVNHTVVEITWLREFFDYYYSTFHFIVPLTILGVLYVRRPADYRWVRSSIGFATLLALVGFWLYPLAPPRLMPGLGFIDTVHGVQDFAKPDYGTLTTVTNQYAAMPSLHFGWSLWCGVVIVMLAPKLWMKALGLLHPLFTIAAIVATANHWVLDAAGGALVVSLGFGLTYVLSGPRKLLTGQEQATGTAATKPAEPPSAEHEHACASAPASKADAEPEADAEPALVPDHEPAEKVGGK
;
A
#
# COMPACT_ATOMS: atom_id res chain seq x y z
N MET A 1 3.32 -60.69 33.31
CA MET A 1 2.95 -61.33 32.02
C MET A 1 2.45 -60.21 31.12
N GLU A 2 3.35 -59.57 30.38
CA GLU A 2 3.66 -59.85 28.96
C GLU A 2 2.54 -59.37 28.00
N ARG A 3 2.77 -58.72 26.86
CA ARG A 3 3.95 -58.13 26.21
C ARG A 3 3.45 -57.20 25.07
N TRP A 4 4.34 -56.33 24.63
CA TRP A 4 4.28 -55.35 23.52
C TRP A 4 4.06 -55.88 22.07
N GLU A 5 3.71 -54.93 21.17
CA GLU A 5 3.88 -54.84 19.67
C GLU A 5 2.83 -55.50 18.73
N GLY A 6 2.41 -54.92 17.58
CA GLY A 6 2.96 -53.81 16.80
C GLY A 6 2.07 -53.28 15.66
N ARG A 7 2.53 -52.16 15.09
CA ARG A 7 2.00 -51.36 13.97
C ARG A 7 2.16 -52.06 12.62
N ARG A 8 1.23 -51.85 11.67
CA ARG A 8 1.44 -51.43 10.26
C ARG A 8 0.21 -51.76 9.40
N SER A 9 -0.38 -50.73 8.77
CA SER A 9 -0.85 -50.73 7.36
C SER A 9 -2.00 -49.73 7.16
N VAL A 10 -1.67 -48.44 7.03
CA VAL A 10 -2.48 -47.49 6.23
C VAL A 10 -1.49 -46.53 5.57
N ALA A 11 -0.94 -46.94 4.44
CA ALA A 11 -0.19 -46.08 3.54
C ALA A 11 -0.46 -46.55 2.11
N ASN A 12 -1.28 -45.79 1.38
CA ASN A 12 -1.23 -45.55 -0.07
C ASN A 12 -2.62 -45.24 -0.63
N ALA A 13 -3.03 -43.99 -0.52
CA ALA A 13 -4.07 -43.39 -1.38
C ALA A 13 -3.92 -41.85 -1.36
N ASP A 14 -2.74 -41.32 -1.70
CA ASP A 14 -2.56 -39.85 -1.85
C ASP A 14 -1.43 -39.45 -2.82
N HIS A 15 -1.05 -40.35 -3.73
CA HIS A 15 -0.01 -40.10 -4.73
C HIS A 15 -0.48 -40.44 -6.14
N SER A 16 -1.32 -39.59 -6.73
CA SER A 16 -1.53 -39.60 -8.19
C SER A 16 -2.09 -38.30 -8.79
N VAL A 17 -1.73 -37.09 -8.31
CA VAL A 17 -1.92 -35.83 -9.09
C VAL A 17 -0.80 -34.79 -8.84
N ARG A 18 0.39 -35.20 -8.39
CA ARG A 18 1.54 -34.28 -8.16
C ARG A 18 2.89 -34.92 -8.53
N GLY A 19 3.08 -35.31 -9.79
CA GLY A 19 4.39 -35.26 -10.46
C GLY A 19 4.24 -34.21 -11.56
N ASP A 20 4.90 -33.05 -11.56
CA ASP A 20 6.36 -32.90 -11.69
C ASP A 20 6.88 -31.58 -11.05
N ALA A 21 6.34 -31.15 -9.91
CA ALA A 21 6.75 -29.87 -9.27
C ALA A 21 7.50 -30.01 -7.93
N ALA A 22 7.92 -31.23 -7.54
CA ALA A 22 8.47 -31.47 -6.20
C ALA A 22 10.01 -31.37 -6.09
N ALA A 23 10.76 -31.44 -7.20
CA ALA A 23 12.23 -31.50 -7.13
C ALA A 23 12.96 -30.14 -7.01
N GLY A 24 12.26 -28.99 -7.09
CA GLY A 24 12.89 -27.65 -7.12
C GLY A 24 12.67 -26.75 -5.89
N THR A 25 11.97 -27.20 -4.85
CA THR A 25 11.37 -26.26 -3.87
C THR A 25 12.15 -26.03 -2.57
N GLY A 26 13.24 -26.77 -2.33
CA GLY A 26 14.09 -26.60 -1.14
C GLY A 26 15.01 -25.38 -1.22
N ALA A 27 15.79 -25.26 -2.31
CA ALA A 27 16.81 -24.22 -2.49
C ALA A 27 16.23 -22.79 -2.56
N GLY A 28 15.09 -22.60 -3.23
CA GLY A 28 14.47 -21.27 -3.38
C GLY A 28 13.96 -20.66 -2.06
N SER A 29 13.55 -21.51 -1.10
CA SER A 29 13.07 -21.03 0.20
C SER A 29 14.21 -20.54 1.11
N GLY A 30 15.39 -21.19 1.02
CA GLY A 30 16.60 -20.79 1.73
C GLY A 30 17.14 -19.46 1.22
N LEU A 31 17.24 -19.28 -0.10
CA LEU A 31 17.66 -18.03 -0.73
C LEU A 31 16.72 -16.88 -0.37
N THR A 32 15.40 -17.08 -0.48
CA THR A 32 14.40 -16.05 -0.13
C THR A 32 14.54 -15.61 1.32
N ARG A 33 14.74 -16.56 2.25
CA ARG A 33 14.98 -16.27 3.66
C ARG A 33 16.27 -15.49 3.86
N ALA A 34 17.37 -15.90 3.22
CA ALA A 34 18.65 -15.21 3.31
C ALA A 34 18.56 -13.76 2.79
N LEU A 35 17.89 -13.56 1.65
CA LEU A 35 17.62 -12.23 1.09
C LEU A 35 16.80 -11.35 2.05
N LEU A 36 15.78 -11.91 2.70
CA LEU A 36 14.98 -11.15 3.67
C LEU A 36 15.79 -10.76 4.92
N TRP A 37 16.68 -11.63 5.41
CA TRP A 37 17.60 -11.26 6.50
C TRP A 37 18.66 -10.25 6.06
N LEU A 38 19.11 -10.31 4.80
CA LEU A 38 19.97 -9.28 4.23
C LEU A 38 19.24 -7.93 4.18
N VAL A 39 17.96 -7.90 3.80
CA VAL A 39 17.14 -6.69 3.86
C VAL A 39 17.06 -6.15 5.29
N VAL A 40 16.84 -7.01 6.29
CA VAL A 40 16.86 -6.60 7.71
C VAL A 40 18.21 -5.98 8.08
N ALA A 41 19.32 -6.61 7.70
CA ALA A 41 20.67 -6.09 7.98
C ALA A 41 20.92 -4.73 7.30
N VAL A 42 20.55 -4.58 6.03
CA VAL A 42 20.67 -3.32 5.28
C VAL A 42 19.82 -2.23 5.90
N LEU A 43 18.58 -2.55 6.32
CA LEU A 43 17.71 -1.59 7.01
C LEU A 43 18.29 -1.19 8.36
N ALA A 44 18.82 -2.12 9.15
CA ALA A 44 19.46 -1.81 10.42
C ALA A 44 20.67 -0.88 10.23
N VAL A 45 21.56 -1.22 9.29
CA VAL A 45 22.72 -0.37 8.94
C VAL A 45 22.28 1.00 8.47
N ARG A 46 21.23 1.08 7.63
CA ARG A 46 20.65 2.35 7.19
C ARG A 46 20.13 3.17 8.37
N GLN A 47 19.40 2.57 9.32
CA GLN A 47 18.88 3.32 10.48
C GLN A 47 20.01 3.82 11.37
N VAL A 48 21.01 2.99 11.65
CA VAL A 48 22.22 3.41 12.39
C VAL A 48 22.92 4.56 11.66
N ALA A 49 23.14 4.43 10.35
CA ALA A 49 23.80 5.47 9.57
C ALA A 49 23.00 6.78 9.54
N VAL A 50 21.67 6.72 9.45
CA VAL A 50 20.80 7.92 9.47
C VAL A 50 20.91 8.66 10.81
N VAL A 51 20.98 7.94 11.92
CA VAL A 51 21.10 8.56 13.26
C VAL A 51 22.52 9.07 13.51
N LEU A 52 23.55 8.27 13.17
CA LEU A 52 24.95 8.61 13.48
C LEU A 52 25.58 9.64 12.54
N ARG A 53 25.08 9.79 11.31
CA ARG A 53 25.55 10.82 10.36
C ARG A 53 24.96 12.20 10.61
N ARG A 54 23.92 12.30 11.46
CA ARG A 54 23.33 13.59 11.85
C ARG A 54 24.26 14.28 12.85
N PRO A 55 24.43 15.61 12.75
CA PRO A 55 25.17 16.37 13.75
C PRO A 55 24.60 16.16 15.16
N PRO A 56 25.44 16.22 16.22
CA PRO A 56 24.95 16.38 17.59
C PRO A 56 23.99 17.58 17.68
N GLY A 57 22.84 17.44 18.35
CA GLY A 57 21.77 18.44 18.36
C GLY A 57 20.65 18.20 17.34
N GLU A 58 20.89 17.39 16.29
CA GLU A 58 19.88 17.04 15.27
C GLU A 58 19.48 15.55 15.29
N ARG A 59 20.04 14.78 16.22
CA ARG A 59 19.79 13.34 16.39
C ARG A 59 19.24 13.08 17.79
N LEU A 60 18.34 12.10 17.91
CA LEU A 60 17.76 11.71 19.20
C LEU A 60 17.21 12.93 19.98
N LEU A 61 16.46 13.79 19.29
CA LEU A 61 16.11 15.15 19.75
C LEU A 61 15.54 15.19 21.18
N ASP A 62 14.61 14.28 21.49
CA ASP A 62 14.00 14.22 22.82
C ASP A 62 14.99 13.65 23.85
N LEU A 63 15.74 12.60 23.49
CA LEU A 63 16.75 12.03 24.38
C LEU A 63 17.85 13.06 24.72
N GLU A 64 18.37 13.80 23.73
CA GLU A 64 19.34 14.87 23.98
C GLU A 64 18.72 16.00 24.82
N THR A 65 17.42 16.31 24.62
CA THR A 65 16.69 17.27 25.47
C THR A 65 16.53 16.77 26.91
N TRP A 66 16.46 15.46 27.13
CA TRP A 66 16.28 14.88 28.46
C TRP A 66 17.61 14.60 29.18
N THR A 67 18.58 14.02 28.49
CA THR A 67 19.85 13.50 29.05
C THR A 67 21.10 14.26 28.58
N GLY A 68 20.96 15.30 27.75
CA GLY A 68 22.09 16.16 27.36
C GLY A 68 22.63 16.98 28.54
N GLU A 69 23.70 17.73 28.32
CA GLU A 69 24.42 18.49 29.37
C GLU A 69 23.49 19.47 30.12
N ASN A 70 22.55 20.07 29.39
CA ASN A 70 21.49 20.94 29.92
C ASN A 70 20.13 20.23 29.92
N GLY A 71 20.14 18.90 29.93
CA GLY A 71 18.96 18.06 29.81
C GLY A 71 18.09 18.14 31.06
N VAL A 72 16.77 18.02 30.85
CA VAL A 72 15.76 18.15 31.91
C VAL A 72 16.01 17.18 33.08
N LEU A 73 16.64 16.03 32.85
CA LEU A 73 16.95 15.04 33.89
C LEU A 73 18.22 15.36 34.71
N HIS A 74 19.07 16.29 34.26
CA HIS A 74 20.22 16.80 35.02
C HIS A 74 19.87 17.98 35.92
N LEU A 75 18.84 18.74 35.55
CA LEU A 75 18.41 19.91 36.31
C LEU A 75 17.84 19.47 37.67
N THR A 76 18.17 20.22 38.72
CA THR A 76 17.68 20.00 40.09
C THR A 76 16.22 20.45 40.27
N GLY A 77 15.61 21.03 39.23
CA GLY A 77 14.21 21.49 39.18
C GLY A 77 13.20 20.39 38.82
N SER A 78 11.94 20.77 38.59
CA SER A 78 10.90 19.80 38.22
C SER A 78 11.06 19.35 36.77
N LEU A 79 10.73 18.09 36.50
CA LEU A 79 10.82 17.49 35.17
C LEU A 79 9.94 18.22 34.14
N TYR A 80 8.90 18.90 34.60
CA TYR A 80 7.86 19.46 33.74
C TYR A 80 7.95 20.98 33.59
N ASP A 81 8.89 21.64 34.27
CA ASP A 81 9.00 23.12 34.24
C ASP A 81 9.29 23.67 32.84
N SER A 82 10.01 22.90 32.01
CA SER A 82 10.30 23.26 30.62
C SER A 82 9.17 22.91 29.64
N GLY A 83 8.21 22.08 30.05
CA GLY A 83 7.20 21.47 29.17
C GLY A 83 7.75 20.47 28.15
N ARG A 84 9.07 20.23 28.10
CA ARG A 84 9.73 19.40 27.07
C ARG A 84 9.77 17.90 27.40
N PHE A 85 9.63 17.54 28.67
CA PHE A 85 9.55 16.13 29.07
C PHE A 85 8.10 15.64 28.98
N THR A 86 7.87 14.63 28.14
CA THR A 86 6.53 14.09 27.85
C THR A 86 6.26 12.73 28.50
N GLY A 87 7.27 12.15 29.16
CA GLY A 87 7.16 10.86 29.84
C GLY A 87 6.44 10.93 31.19
N THR A 88 6.09 9.76 31.74
CA THR A 88 5.57 9.66 33.12
C THR A 88 6.67 9.95 34.15
N PRO A 89 6.31 10.30 35.40
CA PRO A 89 7.29 10.44 36.48
C PRO A 89 8.10 9.14 36.70
N PHE A 90 7.45 7.98 36.55
CA PHE A 90 8.12 6.68 36.57
C PHE A 90 9.15 6.54 35.45
N ALA A 91 8.83 6.94 34.22
CA ALA A 91 9.78 6.95 33.12
C ALA A 91 10.98 7.86 33.41
N GLY A 92 10.73 9.05 33.99
CA GLY A 92 11.78 9.96 34.43
C GLY A 92 12.75 9.31 35.43
N LEU A 93 12.22 8.58 36.42
CA LEU A 93 13.04 7.86 37.40
C LEU A 93 13.86 6.72 36.80
N VAL A 94 13.30 5.99 35.84
CA VAL A 94 14.02 4.91 35.13
C VAL A 94 15.12 5.48 34.22
N LEU A 95 14.89 6.65 33.63
CA LEU A 95 15.84 7.29 32.72
C LEU A 95 16.93 8.10 33.47
N LYS A 96 16.66 8.58 34.68
CA LYS A 96 17.59 9.41 35.45
C LYS A 96 18.98 8.79 35.65
N PRO A 97 19.15 7.48 35.93
CA PRO A 97 20.48 6.87 36.03
C PRO A 97 21.28 6.89 34.72
N LEU A 98 20.62 6.98 33.56
CA LEU A 98 21.28 6.93 32.25
C LEU A 98 21.97 8.25 31.90
N THR A 99 21.65 9.35 32.60
CA THR A 99 22.24 10.68 32.40
C THR A 99 23.70 10.76 32.84
N ALA A 100 24.17 9.85 33.70
CA ALA A 100 25.55 9.82 34.17
C ALA A 100 26.56 9.28 33.12
N SER A 101 26.08 8.82 31.96
CA SER A 101 26.91 8.23 30.91
C SER A 101 27.32 9.26 29.83
N ALA A 102 28.51 9.10 29.26
CA ALA A 102 28.99 10.01 28.20
C ALA A 102 28.01 10.06 27.02
N GLN A 103 27.54 11.26 26.66
CA GLN A 103 26.47 11.49 25.68
C GLN A 103 26.67 10.75 24.34
N GLN A 104 27.92 10.69 23.84
CA GLN A 104 28.23 10.00 22.59
C GLN A 104 28.07 8.47 22.70
N ALA A 105 28.48 7.88 23.83
CA ALA A 105 28.29 6.45 24.08
C ALA A 105 26.81 6.12 24.30
N LEU A 106 26.08 7.03 24.97
CA LEU A 106 24.64 6.88 25.21
C LEU A 106 23.83 6.89 23.91
N GLY A 107 24.11 7.81 22.98
CA GLY A 107 23.38 7.86 21.70
C GLY A 107 23.57 6.60 20.85
N VAL A 108 24.80 6.06 20.81
CA VAL A 108 25.10 4.80 20.12
C VAL A 108 24.39 3.63 20.81
N ALA A 109 24.56 3.47 22.13
CA ALA A 109 23.94 2.42 22.91
C ALA A 109 22.41 2.45 22.82
N TRP A 110 21.81 3.64 22.85
CA TRP A 110 20.37 3.84 22.72
C TRP A 110 19.85 3.40 21.34
N THR A 111 20.59 3.76 20.28
CA THR A 111 20.23 3.38 18.91
C THR A 111 20.28 1.86 18.75
N PHE A 112 21.36 1.21 19.18
CA PHE A 112 21.48 -0.25 19.13
C PHE A 112 20.43 -0.94 20.01
N GLY A 113 20.21 -0.44 21.24
CA GLY A 113 19.20 -0.94 22.16
C GLY A 113 17.79 -0.86 21.56
N SER A 114 17.43 0.28 20.97
CA SER A 114 16.14 0.47 20.30
C SER A 114 15.96 -0.47 19.11
N LEU A 115 17.01 -0.69 18.31
CA LEU A 115 16.97 -1.65 17.21
C LEU A 115 16.83 -3.10 17.70
N LEU A 116 17.48 -3.46 18.81
CA LEU A 116 17.29 -4.77 19.44
C LEU A 116 15.86 -4.96 19.96
N LEU A 117 15.25 -3.91 20.53
CA LEU A 117 13.83 -3.94 20.92
C LEU A 117 12.91 -4.15 19.70
N VAL A 118 13.19 -3.50 18.56
CA VAL A 118 12.45 -3.72 17.30
C VAL A 118 12.60 -5.16 16.80
N VAL A 119 13.81 -5.72 16.86
CA VAL A 119 14.07 -7.12 16.49
C VAL A 119 13.29 -8.07 17.41
N ALA A 120 13.34 -7.86 18.72
CA ALA A 120 12.59 -8.65 19.69
C ALA A 120 11.08 -8.57 19.44
N LEU A 121 10.56 -7.36 19.19
CA LEU A 121 9.15 -7.13 18.88
C LEU A 121 8.73 -7.87 17.60
N GLY A 122 9.52 -7.79 16.53
CA GLY A 122 9.26 -8.51 15.28
C GLY A 122 9.28 -10.03 15.45
N LEU A 123 10.20 -10.56 16.27
CA LEU A 123 10.27 -11.99 16.58
C LEU A 123 9.05 -12.47 17.37
N VAL A 124 8.59 -11.70 18.35
CA VAL A 124 7.40 -12.04 19.15
C VAL A 124 6.14 -11.95 18.28
N ALA A 125 5.98 -10.88 17.51
CA ALA A 125 4.85 -10.70 16.60
C ALA A 125 4.77 -11.82 15.54
N ALA A 126 5.90 -12.24 14.98
CA ALA A 126 5.96 -13.35 14.02
C ALA A 126 5.55 -14.69 14.63
N ARG A 127 5.92 -14.95 15.89
CA ARG A 127 5.48 -16.16 16.63
C ARG A 127 4.01 -16.10 17.04
N ALA A 128 3.45 -14.91 17.18
CA ALA A 128 2.07 -14.68 17.60
C ALA A 128 1.04 -14.77 16.46
N LEU A 129 1.46 -15.08 15.22
CA LEU A 129 0.54 -15.21 14.08
C LEU A 129 -0.54 -16.30 14.32
N PRO A 130 -1.80 -16.04 13.93
CA PRO A 130 -2.89 -17.01 14.14
C PRO A 130 -2.67 -18.28 13.31
N GLY A 131 -2.70 -19.44 13.97
CA GLY A 131 -2.47 -20.74 13.32
C GLY A 131 -3.65 -21.27 12.47
N PRO A 132 -3.42 -22.27 11.61
CA PRO A 132 -2.13 -22.87 11.26
C PRO A 132 -1.34 -22.01 10.25
N VAL A 133 -0.05 -21.80 10.53
CA VAL A 133 0.88 -21.12 9.61
C VAL A 133 1.70 -22.17 8.87
N GLY A 134 1.80 -22.04 7.55
CA GLY A 134 2.66 -22.94 6.76
C GLY A 134 4.14 -22.78 7.14
N ARG A 135 4.95 -23.84 6.97
CA ARG A 135 6.40 -23.82 7.29
C ARG A 135 7.14 -22.64 6.65
N ARG A 136 6.79 -22.31 5.39
CA ARG A 136 7.35 -21.14 4.69
C ARG A 136 6.98 -19.84 5.40
N THR A 137 5.70 -19.64 5.72
CA THR A 137 5.23 -18.44 6.44
C THR A 137 5.93 -18.31 7.79
N ALA A 138 6.06 -19.39 8.56
CA ALA A 138 6.75 -19.37 9.85
C ALA A 138 8.23 -18.95 9.73
N LEU A 139 8.93 -19.40 8.68
CA LEU A 139 10.34 -19.06 8.45
C LEU A 139 10.54 -17.62 7.95
N LEU A 140 9.58 -17.08 7.19
CA LEU A 140 9.67 -15.75 6.59
C LEU A 140 9.01 -14.65 7.46
N ALA A 141 8.12 -15.01 8.38
CA ALA A 141 7.37 -14.05 9.19
C ALA A 141 8.27 -13.13 10.03
N ALA A 142 9.32 -13.68 10.64
CA ALA A 142 10.25 -12.91 11.48
C ALA A 142 10.98 -11.81 10.70
N PRO A 143 11.75 -12.10 9.63
CA PRO A 143 12.44 -11.03 8.91
C PRO A 143 11.46 -10.06 8.25
N VAL A 144 10.30 -10.52 7.76
CA VAL A 144 9.26 -9.62 7.22
C VAL A 144 8.74 -8.67 8.30
N ALA A 145 8.35 -9.18 9.48
CA ALA A 145 7.85 -8.34 10.57
C ALA A 145 8.89 -7.30 11.02
N ILE A 146 10.15 -7.71 11.17
CA ILE A 146 11.25 -6.81 11.54
C ILE A 146 11.43 -5.72 10.47
N SER A 147 11.46 -6.07 9.18
CA SER A 147 11.56 -5.09 8.10
C SER A 147 10.37 -4.10 8.10
N LEU A 148 9.14 -4.60 8.29
CA LEU A 148 7.96 -3.74 8.36
C LEU A 148 8.02 -2.77 9.54
N PHE A 149 8.45 -3.23 10.72
CA PHE A 149 8.66 -2.34 11.86
C PHE A 149 9.75 -1.29 11.56
N MET A 150 10.91 -1.69 11.04
CA MET A 150 12.01 -0.77 10.72
C MET A 150 11.65 0.30 9.67
N LEU A 151 10.72 -0.01 8.77
CA LEU A 151 10.23 0.92 7.75
C LEU A 151 9.09 1.83 8.25
N SER A 152 8.42 1.43 9.33
CA SER A 152 7.27 2.15 9.87
C SER A 152 7.66 3.51 10.45
N LEU A 153 6.78 4.50 10.25
CA LEU A 153 6.86 5.84 10.79
C LEU A 153 6.99 5.85 12.32
N PRO A 154 6.27 5.02 13.10
CA PRO A 154 6.44 5.00 14.55
C PRO A 154 7.85 4.63 14.99
N VAL A 155 8.47 3.60 14.38
CA VAL A 155 9.87 3.22 14.70
C VAL A 155 10.85 4.27 14.21
N ARG A 156 10.65 4.81 13.00
CA ARG A 156 11.51 5.88 12.46
C ARG A 156 11.49 7.11 13.34
N ASN A 157 10.31 7.51 13.83
CA ASN A 157 10.17 8.63 14.76
C ASN A 157 10.75 8.29 16.13
N ALA A 158 10.53 7.07 16.65
CA ALA A 158 11.13 6.66 17.92
C ALA A 158 12.66 6.69 17.88
N LEU A 159 13.27 6.24 16.78
CA LEU A 159 14.72 6.30 16.57
C LEU A 159 15.24 7.71 16.29
N HIS A 160 14.44 8.56 15.62
CA HIS A 160 14.84 9.95 15.37
C HIS A 160 14.78 10.81 16.64
N LEU A 161 13.78 10.59 17.48
CA LEU A 161 13.57 11.32 18.73
C LEU A 161 14.32 10.71 19.92
N GLY A 162 14.64 9.42 19.88
CA GLY A 162 15.23 8.70 21.03
C GLY A 162 14.19 8.31 22.08
N GLN A 163 12.98 7.94 21.65
CA GLN A 163 11.83 7.65 22.51
C GLN A 163 11.82 6.20 23.04
N THR A 164 11.25 6.00 24.24
CA THR A 164 11.12 4.68 24.90
C THR A 164 9.91 3.87 24.45
N SER A 165 9.06 4.42 23.59
CA SER A 165 7.75 3.88 23.19
C SER A 165 7.72 2.46 22.61
N ILE A 166 8.84 1.92 22.13
CA ILE A 166 8.93 0.52 21.65
C ILE A 166 8.84 -0.45 22.84
N LEU A 167 9.40 -0.08 24.00
CA LEU A 167 9.50 -0.95 25.18
C LEU A 167 8.11 -1.31 25.77
N PRO A 168 7.19 -0.37 26.04
CA PRO A 168 5.85 -0.70 26.55
C PRO A 168 5.07 -1.65 25.64
N VAL A 169 5.19 -1.47 24.32
CA VAL A 169 4.56 -2.37 23.33
C VAL A 169 5.15 -3.77 23.45
N LEU A 170 6.48 -3.90 23.49
CA LEU A 170 7.15 -5.19 23.66
C LEU A 170 6.74 -5.89 24.97
N LEU A 171 6.68 -5.17 26.09
CA LEU A 171 6.28 -5.73 27.38
C LEU A 171 4.88 -6.36 27.33
N VAL A 172 3.91 -5.69 26.71
CA VAL A 172 2.55 -6.22 26.53
C VAL A 172 2.55 -7.44 25.61
N LEU A 173 3.31 -7.45 24.51
CA LEU A 173 3.39 -8.64 23.65
C LEU A 173 4.05 -9.82 24.37
N LEU A 174 5.12 -9.59 25.14
CA LEU A 174 5.75 -10.63 25.95
C LEU A 174 4.77 -11.21 26.97
N ALA A 175 3.99 -10.36 27.65
CA ALA A 175 2.94 -10.76 28.58
C ALA A 175 1.86 -11.63 27.91
N CYS A 176 1.48 -11.30 26.67
CA CYS A 176 0.41 -11.99 25.99
C CYS A 176 0.84 -13.34 25.37
N PHE A 177 2.08 -13.42 24.86
CA PHE A 177 2.54 -14.51 23.99
C PHE A 177 3.71 -15.34 24.50
N VAL A 178 4.51 -14.83 25.44
CA VAL A 178 5.75 -15.51 25.89
C VAL A 178 5.64 -15.98 27.34
N VAL A 179 5.16 -15.12 28.23
CA VAL A 179 5.05 -15.45 29.66
C VAL A 179 3.85 -16.35 29.90
N ARG A 180 4.09 -17.56 30.41
CA ARG A 180 3.04 -18.55 30.71
C ARG A 180 2.37 -18.29 32.05
N GLU A 181 3.11 -17.80 33.03
CA GLU A 181 2.58 -17.53 34.37
C GLU A 181 1.73 -16.26 34.36
N HIS A 182 0.48 -16.36 34.79
CA HIS A 182 -0.47 -15.24 34.72
C HIS A 182 -0.03 -14.02 35.54
N ARG A 183 0.54 -14.21 36.74
CA ARG A 183 0.98 -13.08 37.59
C ARG A 183 2.15 -12.35 36.95
N ALA A 184 3.20 -13.06 36.54
CA ALA A 184 4.34 -12.47 35.84
C ALA A 184 3.93 -11.74 34.54
N ALA A 185 2.97 -12.28 33.78
CA ALA A 185 2.42 -11.59 32.62
C ALA A 185 1.74 -10.27 33.02
N GLY A 186 1.00 -10.27 34.12
CA GLY A 186 0.41 -9.05 34.70
C GLY A 186 1.46 -8.01 35.09
N VAL A 187 2.57 -8.40 35.71
CA VAL A 187 3.68 -7.49 36.06
C VAL A 187 4.18 -6.73 34.82
N LEU A 188 4.40 -7.42 33.69
CA LEU A 188 4.84 -6.77 32.46
C LEU A 188 3.83 -5.76 31.91
N VAL A 189 2.53 -6.08 31.97
CA VAL A 189 1.46 -5.13 31.56
C VAL A 189 1.39 -3.94 32.51
N GLY A 190 1.54 -4.16 33.82
CA GLY A 190 1.57 -3.08 34.81
C GLY A 190 2.77 -2.17 34.66
N LEU A 191 3.96 -2.72 34.36
CA LEU A 191 5.15 -1.92 34.03
C LEU A 191 4.97 -1.14 32.72
N ALA A 192 4.37 -1.75 31.70
CA ALA A 192 4.03 -1.04 30.46
C ALA A 192 3.07 0.13 30.73
N ALA A 193 2.07 -0.07 31.58
CA ALA A 193 1.16 0.98 32.02
C ALA A 193 1.86 2.08 32.84
N ALA A 194 2.91 1.74 33.61
CA ALA A 194 3.68 2.75 34.34
C ALA A 194 4.47 3.68 33.41
N PHE A 195 4.90 3.19 32.24
CA PHE A 195 5.46 4.03 31.17
C PHE A 195 4.38 4.78 30.39
N GLN A 196 3.25 4.15 30.12
CA GLN A 196 2.14 4.73 29.36
C GLN A 196 0.79 4.32 29.98
N PRO A 197 0.18 5.17 30.83
CA PRO A 197 -0.97 4.81 31.67
C PRO A 197 -2.16 4.19 30.92
N VAL A 198 -2.41 4.65 29.70
CA VAL A 198 -3.53 4.17 28.87
C VAL A 198 -3.40 2.67 28.53
N LEU A 199 -2.20 2.08 28.60
CA LEU A 199 -1.98 0.64 28.43
C LEU A 199 -2.61 -0.20 29.56
N LEU A 200 -3.08 0.41 30.66
CA LEU A 200 -3.88 -0.29 31.66
C LEU A 200 -5.16 -0.89 31.07
N LEU A 201 -5.62 -0.42 29.91
CA LEU A 201 -6.72 -1.03 29.15
C LEU A 201 -6.46 -2.51 28.78
N PHE A 202 -5.19 -2.93 28.68
CA PHE A 202 -4.84 -4.36 28.50
C PHE A 202 -5.19 -5.19 29.74
N ALA A 203 -5.18 -4.63 30.96
CA ALA A 203 -5.69 -5.33 32.13
C ALA A 203 -7.19 -5.63 31.99
N ALA A 204 -7.98 -4.69 31.46
CA ALA A 204 -9.39 -4.93 31.16
C ALA A 204 -9.58 -6.04 30.11
N LEU A 205 -8.77 -6.07 29.05
CA LEU A 205 -8.76 -7.18 28.08
C LEU A 205 -8.47 -8.52 28.77
N LEU A 206 -7.44 -8.57 29.62
CA LEU A 206 -7.06 -9.78 30.36
C LEU A 206 -8.19 -10.24 31.29
N TRP A 207 -8.85 -9.32 31.97
CA TRP A 207 -10.00 -9.61 32.81
C TRP A 207 -11.15 -10.24 32.02
N LEU A 208 -11.54 -9.60 30.91
CA LEU A 208 -12.65 -10.02 30.05
C LEU A 208 -12.37 -11.32 29.28
N THR A 209 -11.10 -11.67 29.10
CA THR A 209 -10.67 -12.94 28.49
C THR A 209 -10.40 -14.05 29.51
N GLY A 210 -10.72 -13.83 30.80
CA GLY A 210 -10.64 -14.83 31.87
C GLY A 210 -9.29 -14.89 32.61
N ARG A 211 -8.29 -14.10 32.21
CA ARG A 211 -6.97 -14.01 32.87
C ARG A 211 -6.98 -13.04 34.05
N ARG A 212 -7.88 -13.25 35.01
CA ARG A 212 -8.11 -12.34 36.15
C ARG A 212 -6.87 -12.10 37.01
N GLN A 213 -6.08 -13.14 37.28
CA GLN A 213 -4.84 -13.01 38.05
C GLN A 213 -3.82 -12.07 37.36
N ALA A 214 -3.72 -12.14 36.04
CA ALA A 214 -2.87 -11.26 35.26
C ALA A 214 -3.39 -9.81 35.31
N SER A 215 -4.71 -9.62 35.20
CA SER A 215 -5.32 -8.29 35.33
C SER A 215 -5.08 -7.66 36.70
N VAL A 216 -5.27 -8.41 37.78
CA VAL A 216 -5.04 -7.91 39.15
C VAL A 216 -3.56 -7.59 39.35
N SER A 217 -2.67 -8.49 38.93
CA SER A 217 -1.22 -8.23 39.01
C SER A 217 -0.81 -7.01 38.20
N ALA A 218 -1.40 -6.77 37.02
CA ALA A 218 -1.14 -5.57 36.23
C ALA A 218 -1.56 -4.30 36.97
N GLY A 219 -2.75 -4.29 37.56
CA GLY A 219 -3.23 -3.16 38.37
C GLY A 219 -2.35 -2.90 39.60
N VAL A 220 -1.97 -3.96 40.32
CA VAL A 220 -1.09 -3.85 41.50
C VAL A 220 0.29 -3.34 41.11
N THR A 221 0.91 -3.90 40.07
CA THR A 221 2.23 -3.45 39.61
C THR A 221 2.21 -2.00 39.14
N PHE A 222 1.18 -1.60 38.40
CA PHE A 222 1.00 -0.20 38.01
C PHE A 222 0.89 0.72 39.23
N ALA A 223 0.03 0.37 40.19
CA ALA A 223 -0.16 1.15 41.42
C ALA A 223 1.15 1.27 42.23
N LEU A 224 1.89 0.16 42.38
CA LEU A 224 3.18 0.16 43.09
C LEU A 224 4.24 1.01 42.37
N ALA A 225 4.33 0.91 41.04
CA ALA A 225 5.27 1.70 40.25
C ALA A 225 4.93 3.20 40.31
N THR A 226 3.64 3.56 40.22
CA THR A 226 3.19 4.94 40.37
C THR A 226 3.41 5.46 41.80
N ALA A 227 3.14 4.65 42.83
CA ALA A 227 3.40 5.02 44.22
C ALA A 227 4.89 5.23 44.50
N ALA A 228 5.76 4.37 43.96
CA ALA A 228 7.21 4.56 44.02
C ALA A 228 7.64 5.86 43.34
N ALA A 229 7.00 6.21 42.21
CA ALA A 229 7.27 7.47 41.54
C ALA A 229 6.84 8.70 42.34
N TRP A 230 5.67 8.63 42.99
CA TRP A 230 5.19 9.65 43.92
C TRP A 230 6.10 9.81 45.13
N ALA A 231 6.62 8.71 45.69
CA ALA A 231 7.53 8.76 46.83
C ALA A 231 8.88 9.40 46.47
N ALA A 232 9.41 9.12 45.28
CA ALA A 232 10.70 9.65 44.83
C ALA A 232 10.61 11.08 44.26
N ALA A 233 9.51 11.43 43.60
CA ALA A 233 9.29 12.74 42.98
C ALA A 233 7.85 13.23 43.18
N PRO A 234 7.47 13.69 44.39
CA PRO A 234 6.09 14.06 44.71
C PRO A 234 5.58 15.25 43.89
N LYS A 235 6.42 16.29 43.71
CA LYS A 235 6.05 17.50 42.96
C LYS A 235 5.81 17.19 41.48
N ASP A 236 6.73 16.48 40.85
CA ASP A 236 6.60 16.05 39.44
C ASP A 236 5.37 15.16 39.24
N SER A 237 5.11 14.27 40.19
CA SER A 237 3.95 13.39 40.14
C SER A 237 2.63 14.16 40.26
N TRP A 238 2.57 15.17 41.13
CA TRP A 238 1.42 16.08 41.20
C TRP A 238 1.24 16.85 39.89
N THR A 239 2.31 17.41 39.32
CA THR A 239 2.26 18.15 38.06
C THR A 239 1.78 17.28 36.90
N TYR A 240 2.23 16.03 36.81
CA TYR A 240 1.82 15.13 35.73
C TYR A 240 0.36 14.64 35.87
N TRP A 241 -0.03 14.17 37.05
CA TRP A 241 -1.33 13.54 37.25
C TRP A 241 -2.47 14.53 37.45
N VAL A 242 -2.19 15.64 38.13
CA VAL A 242 -3.22 16.62 38.51
C VAL A 242 -3.20 17.82 37.58
N HIS A 243 -2.04 18.48 37.42
CA HIS A 243 -1.97 19.71 36.62
C HIS A 243 -2.11 19.45 35.12
N HIS A 244 -1.40 18.41 34.64
CA HIS A 244 -1.46 17.98 33.25
C HIS A 244 -2.32 16.72 33.06
N LEU A 245 -3.40 16.49 33.82
CA LEU A 245 -4.36 15.36 33.66
C LEU A 245 -3.81 14.13 32.88
N ALA A 246 -2.78 13.47 33.42
CA ALA A 246 -2.04 12.35 32.81
C ALA A 246 -1.21 12.70 31.55
N GLY A 247 -0.48 13.80 31.59
CA GLY A 247 0.39 14.32 30.53
C GLY A 247 -0.29 15.09 29.40
N ALA A 248 -1.57 15.42 29.51
CA ALA A 248 -2.27 16.30 28.56
C ALA A 248 -1.66 17.71 28.61
N GLY A 249 -1.22 18.21 27.45
CA GLY A 249 -0.58 19.53 27.32
C GLY A 249 0.95 19.55 27.42
N LEU A 250 1.60 18.40 27.70
CA LEU A 250 3.06 18.29 27.67
C LEU A 250 3.58 18.03 26.26
N GLY A 251 4.73 18.61 25.90
CA GLY A 251 5.38 18.42 24.60
C GLY A 251 4.92 19.42 23.54
N GLU A 252 4.59 18.91 22.35
CA GLU A 252 4.03 19.75 21.28
C GLU A 252 2.58 20.16 21.58
N ARG A 253 2.07 21.13 20.83
CA ARG A 253 0.67 21.54 20.94
C ARG A 253 -0.27 20.34 20.68
N PRO A 254 -1.36 20.18 21.45
CA PRO A 254 -2.24 19.02 21.31
C PRO A 254 -2.92 18.87 19.93
N ASP A 255 -3.04 19.94 19.14
CA ASP A 255 -3.54 19.95 17.76
C ASP A 255 -2.47 19.56 16.71
N SER A 256 -1.19 19.43 17.10
CA SER A 256 -0.09 19.05 16.21
C SER A 256 -0.37 17.76 15.44
N LEU A 257 0.10 17.69 14.18
CA LEU A 257 0.07 16.49 13.34
C LEU A 257 0.81 15.29 13.97
N ALA A 258 1.70 15.53 14.93
CA ALA A 258 2.34 14.49 15.71
C ALA A 258 1.35 13.76 16.64
N ASN A 259 0.28 14.42 17.10
CA ASN A 259 -0.76 13.83 17.94
C ASN A 259 -1.87 13.21 17.08
N GLN A 260 -1.99 11.87 17.13
CA GLN A 260 -2.95 11.07 16.37
C GLN A 260 -4.03 10.45 17.28
N SER A 261 -4.47 11.19 18.31
CA SER A 261 -5.60 10.81 19.17
C SER A 261 -6.92 11.45 18.71
N LEU A 262 -8.06 10.95 19.22
CA LEU A 262 -9.37 11.58 19.03
C LEU A 262 -9.38 13.04 19.51
N HIS A 263 -8.76 13.30 20.67
CA HIS A 263 -8.64 14.65 21.21
C HIS A 263 -7.90 15.59 20.24
N GLY A 264 -6.73 15.18 19.74
CA GLY A 264 -5.98 15.97 18.76
C GLY A 264 -6.76 16.19 17.45
N ALA A 265 -7.56 15.21 17.03
CA ALA A 265 -8.40 15.34 15.85
C ALA A 265 -9.55 16.36 16.04
N LEU A 266 -10.18 16.40 17.22
CA LEU A 266 -11.22 17.37 17.55
C LEU A 266 -10.67 18.80 17.60
N LEU A 267 -9.48 18.98 18.19
CA LEU A 267 -8.81 20.28 18.21
C LEU A 267 -8.46 20.77 16.79
N ARG A 268 -7.97 19.87 15.92
CA ARG A 268 -7.74 20.20 14.49
C ARG A 268 -9.00 20.55 13.70
N LEU A 269 -10.18 20.17 14.21
CA LEU A 269 -11.47 20.58 13.64
C LEU A 269 -11.93 21.95 14.18
N GLY A 270 -11.14 22.60 15.04
CA GLY A 270 -11.45 23.89 15.65
C GLY A 270 -12.41 23.80 16.84
N LEU A 271 -12.59 22.61 17.42
CA LEU A 271 -13.38 22.44 18.65
C LEU A 271 -12.46 22.67 19.85
N GLU A 272 -12.84 23.57 20.75
CA GLU A 272 -12.10 23.84 21.99
C GLU A 272 -13.08 24.04 23.16
N GLY A 273 -12.64 23.70 24.37
CA GLY A 273 -13.38 23.97 25.61
C GLY A 273 -14.31 22.84 26.06
N PRO A 274 -15.38 23.13 26.83
CA PRO A 274 -16.19 22.09 27.47
C PRO A 274 -16.86 21.10 26.49
N VAL A 275 -17.24 21.59 25.30
CA VAL A 275 -17.87 20.77 24.26
C VAL A 275 -16.88 19.77 23.68
N GLU A 276 -15.64 20.20 23.44
CA GLU A 276 -14.55 19.37 22.95
C GLU A 276 -14.22 18.25 23.94
N ILE A 277 -14.09 18.56 25.23
CA ILE A 277 -13.86 17.57 26.29
C ILE A 277 -15.05 16.59 26.38
N ALA A 278 -16.29 17.09 26.39
CA ALA A 278 -17.47 16.24 26.45
C ALA A 278 -17.54 15.28 25.26
N LEU A 279 -17.30 15.79 24.05
CA LEU A 279 -17.30 14.99 22.83
C LEU A 279 -16.15 13.96 22.83
N PHE A 280 -14.95 14.37 23.26
CA PHE A 280 -13.82 13.46 23.42
C PHE A 280 -14.14 12.31 24.38
N LEU A 281 -14.74 12.59 25.54
CA LEU A 281 -15.11 11.57 26.52
C LEU A 281 -16.18 10.61 25.98
N VAL A 282 -17.22 11.14 25.32
CA VAL A 282 -18.29 10.32 24.71
C VAL A 282 -17.75 9.44 23.60
N LEU A 283 -16.97 9.99 22.67
CA LEU A 283 -16.35 9.23 21.57
C LEU A 283 -15.36 8.20 22.11
N SER A 284 -14.55 8.56 23.11
CA SER A 284 -13.61 7.64 23.75
C SER A 284 -14.33 6.48 24.43
N ALA A 285 -15.41 6.75 25.18
CA ALA A 285 -16.23 5.70 25.79
C ALA A 285 -16.83 4.77 24.74
N ALA A 286 -17.36 5.32 23.63
CA ALA A 286 -17.88 4.52 22.52
C ALA A 286 -16.78 3.63 21.89
N VAL A 287 -15.60 4.18 21.63
CA VAL A 287 -14.47 3.43 21.05
C VAL A 287 -13.96 2.36 22.01
N VAL A 288 -13.88 2.63 23.33
CA VAL A 288 -13.52 1.62 24.34
C VAL A 288 -14.52 0.49 24.35
N VAL A 289 -15.82 0.79 24.42
CA VAL A 289 -16.87 -0.23 24.51
C VAL A 289 -16.90 -1.10 23.25
N VAL A 290 -16.92 -0.47 22.06
CA VAL A 290 -16.97 -1.20 20.79
C VAL A 290 -15.67 -1.97 20.57
N GLY A 291 -14.52 -1.31 20.73
CA GLY A 291 -13.20 -1.87 20.48
C GLY A 291 -12.87 -3.03 21.42
N LEU A 292 -13.12 -2.91 22.73
CA LEU A 292 -12.88 -4.00 23.68
C LEU A 292 -13.83 -5.18 23.44
N ARG A 293 -15.12 -4.94 23.17
CA ARG A 293 -16.06 -6.04 22.82
C ARG A 293 -15.57 -6.82 21.60
N ARG A 294 -15.06 -6.12 20.58
CA ARG A 294 -14.49 -6.75 19.38
C ARG A 294 -13.17 -7.47 19.69
N ALA A 295 -12.27 -6.86 20.46
CA ALA A 295 -11.02 -7.50 20.87
C ALA A 295 -11.26 -8.79 21.65
N VAL A 296 -12.19 -8.79 22.61
CA VAL A 296 -12.58 -9.99 23.38
C VAL A 296 -13.13 -11.07 22.44
N ARG A 297 -13.99 -10.70 21.48
CA ARG A 297 -14.51 -11.65 20.49
C ARG A 297 -13.40 -12.29 19.65
N TYR A 298 -12.42 -11.51 19.20
CA TYR A 298 -11.27 -12.04 18.45
C TYR A 298 -10.35 -12.90 19.32
N ALA A 299 -10.17 -12.56 20.59
CA ALA A 299 -9.42 -13.37 21.53
C ALA A 299 -10.10 -14.74 21.75
N GLN A 300 -11.42 -14.75 21.94
CA GLN A 300 -12.23 -15.97 22.08
C GLN A 300 -12.23 -16.82 20.80
N ASP A 301 -12.19 -16.19 19.63
CA ASP A 301 -12.02 -16.86 18.33
C ASP A 301 -10.58 -17.38 18.11
N GLY A 302 -9.67 -17.21 19.07
CA GLY A 302 -8.28 -17.69 18.99
C GLY A 302 -7.36 -16.81 18.14
N GLN A 303 -7.76 -15.57 17.86
CA GLN A 303 -6.96 -14.55 17.17
C GLN A 303 -6.38 -13.53 18.17
N LEU A 304 -5.60 -14.01 19.14
CA LEU A 304 -5.09 -13.17 20.24
C LEU A 304 -4.24 -11.98 19.74
N LEU A 305 -3.44 -12.14 18.69
CA LEU A 305 -2.65 -11.04 18.12
C LEU A 305 -3.53 -9.94 17.52
N LEU A 306 -4.64 -10.31 16.87
CA LEU A 306 -5.62 -9.34 16.40
C LEU A 306 -6.31 -8.65 17.58
N ALA A 307 -6.66 -9.37 18.64
CA ALA A 307 -7.23 -8.79 19.85
C ALA A 307 -6.29 -7.76 20.48
N VAL A 308 -4.99 -8.09 20.61
CA VAL A 308 -3.98 -7.18 21.13
C VAL A 308 -3.81 -5.95 20.23
N ALA A 309 -3.79 -6.13 18.91
CA ALA A 309 -3.71 -5.02 17.96
C ALA A 309 -4.93 -4.09 18.03
N VAL A 310 -6.14 -4.64 18.10
CA VAL A 310 -7.40 -3.90 18.24
C VAL A 310 -7.41 -3.10 19.54
N THR A 311 -7.03 -3.72 20.67
CA THR A 311 -6.92 -3.02 21.97
C THR A 311 -5.88 -1.91 21.92
N GLY A 312 -4.72 -2.14 21.28
CA GLY A 312 -3.72 -1.10 21.08
C GLY A 312 -4.22 0.06 20.21
N CYS A 313 -5.04 -0.21 19.19
CA CYS A 313 -5.68 0.83 18.40
C CYS A 313 -6.71 1.63 19.20
N VAL A 314 -7.42 1.00 20.14
CA VAL A 314 -8.28 1.69 21.11
C VAL A 314 -7.44 2.60 21.99
N VAL A 315 -6.34 2.10 22.56
CA VAL A 315 -5.40 2.89 23.39
C VAL A 315 -4.96 4.15 22.65
N VAL A 316 -4.54 4.03 21.40
CA VAL A 316 -4.16 5.17 20.55
C VAL A 316 -5.30 6.18 20.44
N ALA A 317 -6.51 5.72 20.08
CA ALA A 317 -7.61 6.62 19.81
C ALA A 317 -8.05 7.41 21.05
N VAL A 318 -8.04 6.78 22.23
CA VAL A 318 -8.59 7.36 23.47
C VAL A 318 -7.56 7.99 24.39
N SER A 319 -6.27 7.93 24.04
CA SER A 319 -5.24 8.64 24.79
C SER A 319 -5.43 10.16 24.64
N PRO A 320 -5.26 10.98 25.68
CA PRO A 320 -5.31 12.44 25.53
C PRO A 320 -4.33 12.95 24.47
N THR A 321 -3.12 12.38 24.47
CA THR A 321 -2.10 12.56 23.43
C THR A 321 -1.61 11.19 22.97
N ALA A 322 -1.60 10.96 21.66
CA ALA A 322 -1.08 9.73 21.04
C ALA A 322 -0.05 10.10 19.98
N TRP A 323 1.20 10.26 20.40
CA TRP A 323 2.28 10.69 19.52
C TRP A 323 2.59 9.66 18.43
N GLN A 324 3.11 10.11 17.29
CA GLN A 324 3.39 9.23 16.16
C GLN A 324 4.28 8.02 16.50
N HIS A 325 5.20 8.17 17.45
CA HIS A 325 6.09 7.08 17.89
C HIS A 325 5.36 6.00 18.74
N GLN A 326 4.16 6.27 19.26
CA GLN A 326 3.35 5.33 20.07
C GLN A 326 2.37 4.48 19.23
N LEU A 327 2.30 4.71 17.91
CA LEU A 327 1.32 4.11 16.99
C LEU A 327 1.68 2.69 16.49
N LEU A 328 2.65 2.01 17.10
CA LEU A 328 3.10 0.66 16.68
C LEU A 328 1.96 -0.37 16.63
N TRP A 329 0.92 -0.18 17.41
CA TRP A 329 -0.28 -1.02 17.45
C TRP A 329 -1.01 -1.10 16.12
N VAL A 330 -1.02 -0.01 15.34
CA VAL A 330 -1.70 0.05 14.04
C VAL A 330 -1.06 -0.94 13.07
N LEU A 331 0.27 -1.07 13.09
CA LEU A 331 0.98 -2.03 12.25
C LEU A 331 0.65 -3.49 12.63
N LEU A 332 0.45 -3.79 13.91
CA LEU A 332 0.04 -5.13 14.34
C LEU A 332 -1.34 -5.51 13.79
N ALA A 333 -2.21 -4.54 13.49
CA ALA A 333 -3.52 -4.80 12.91
C ALA A 333 -3.46 -5.40 11.50
N VAL A 334 -2.28 -5.42 10.85
CA VAL A 334 -2.05 -6.06 9.53
C VAL A 334 -2.46 -7.54 9.51
N VAL A 335 -2.49 -8.22 10.66
CA VAL A 335 -2.84 -9.65 10.76
C VAL A 335 -4.34 -9.91 10.57
N GLY A 336 -5.16 -8.86 10.68
CA GLY A 336 -6.60 -8.94 10.48
C GLY A 336 -6.96 -9.28 9.05
N ARG A 337 -7.77 -10.32 8.84
CA ARG A 337 -8.22 -10.74 7.51
C ARG A 337 -9.55 -10.08 7.17
N VAL A 338 -9.58 -9.30 6.10
CA VAL A 338 -10.79 -8.65 5.58
C VAL A 338 -11.15 -9.24 4.21
N GLY A 339 -12.44 -9.32 3.91
CA GLY A 339 -12.95 -9.70 2.59
C GLY A 339 -13.02 -11.21 2.32
N LYS A 340 -14.04 -11.63 1.56
CA LYS A 340 -14.28 -13.03 1.19
C LYS A 340 -13.41 -13.50 0.02
N ARG A 341 -13.02 -12.57 -0.87
CA ARG A 341 -12.21 -12.86 -2.06
C ARG A 341 -10.72 -12.82 -1.75
N ALA A 342 -9.94 -13.64 -2.44
CA ALA A 342 -8.48 -13.65 -2.31
C ALA A 342 -7.86 -12.28 -2.66
N SER A 343 -8.43 -11.57 -3.64
CA SER A 343 -8.01 -10.21 -4.02
C SER A 343 -8.22 -9.16 -2.93
N ASP A 344 -9.28 -9.30 -2.13
CA ASP A 344 -9.63 -8.33 -1.09
C ASP A 344 -8.80 -8.50 0.18
N ARG A 345 -8.14 -9.67 0.34
CA ARG A 345 -7.29 -9.98 1.50
C ARG A 345 -6.11 -9.03 1.66
N LEU A 346 -5.64 -8.44 0.57
CA LEU A 346 -4.52 -7.51 0.58
C LEU A 346 -4.96 -6.08 0.91
N VAL A 347 -6.24 -5.75 0.82
CA VAL A 347 -6.74 -4.37 0.99
C VAL A 347 -6.36 -3.83 2.36
N TRP A 348 -6.75 -4.55 3.41
CA TRP A 348 -6.50 -4.11 4.78
C TRP A 348 -4.99 -4.04 5.12
N PRO A 349 -4.19 -5.08 4.87
CA PRO A 349 -2.74 -5.01 5.05
C PRO A 349 -2.07 -3.86 4.29
N SER A 350 -2.47 -3.63 3.04
CA SER A 350 -1.92 -2.54 2.23
C SER A 350 -2.29 -1.17 2.77
N VAL A 351 -3.54 -0.96 3.21
CA VAL A 351 -3.95 0.29 3.85
C VAL A 351 -3.12 0.52 5.10
N VAL A 352 -3.08 -0.44 6.03
CA VAL A 352 -2.28 -0.34 7.26
C VAL A 352 -0.83 -0.01 6.95
N LEU A 353 -0.22 -0.76 6.02
CA LEU A 353 1.18 -0.58 5.65
C LEU A 353 1.46 0.81 5.06
N LEU A 354 0.62 1.28 4.14
CA LEU A 354 0.78 2.59 3.53
C LEU A 354 0.63 3.71 4.56
N VAL A 355 -0.37 3.62 5.43
CA VAL A 355 -0.64 4.60 6.48
C VAL A 355 0.48 4.68 7.52
N VAL A 356 1.04 3.54 7.93
CA VAL A 356 2.14 3.52 8.90
C VAL A 356 3.51 3.74 8.27
N THR A 357 3.66 3.84 6.95
CA THR A 357 4.98 4.05 6.31
C THR A 357 5.12 5.38 5.61
N LEU A 358 4.03 5.88 5.01
CA LEU A 358 4.01 7.10 4.21
C LEU A 358 3.30 8.24 4.97
N PRO A 359 3.74 9.50 4.80
CA PRO A 359 3.02 10.64 5.35
C PRO A 359 1.65 10.80 4.67
N GLY A 360 0.69 11.39 5.38
CA GLY A 360 -0.68 11.62 4.86
C GLY A 360 -0.70 12.40 3.55
N THR A 361 0.24 13.33 3.35
CA THR A 361 0.41 14.11 2.11
C THR A 361 0.75 13.25 0.88
N MET A 362 1.32 12.06 1.05
CA MET A 362 1.52 11.10 -0.04
C MET A 362 0.28 10.26 -0.34
N LEU A 363 -0.60 10.08 0.65
CA LEU A 363 -1.77 9.20 0.60
C LEU A 363 -3.05 9.91 0.12
N LEU A 364 -3.18 11.21 0.39
CA LEU A 364 -4.34 12.00 0.00
C LEU A 364 -3.91 13.35 -0.63
N PRO A 365 -4.68 13.90 -1.58
CA PRO A 365 -4.41 15.20 -2.18
C PRO A 365 -4.31 16.35 -1.17
N ASN A 366 -3.55 17.38 -1.50
CA ASN A 366 -3.43 18.60 -0.69
C ASN A 366 -4.59 19.57 -1.03
N ILE A 367 -5.80 19.21 -0.64
CA ILE A 367 -7.03 20.01 -0.82
C ILE A 367 -7.62 20.26 0.55
N GLU A 368 -8.01 21.50 0.86
CA GLU A 368 -8.48 21.91 2.20
C GLU A 368 -9.61 21.02 2.73
N THR A 369 -10.56 20.65 1.88
CA THR A 369 -11.68 19.75 2.23
C THR A 369 -11.25 18.36 2.69
N LEU A 370 -10.03 17.93 2.34
CA LEU A 370 -9.46 16.64 2.72
C LEU A 370 -8.49 16.72 3.91
N PHE A 371 -8.16 17.92 4.44
CA PHE A 371 -7.24 18.05 5.57
C PHE A 371 -7.67 17.25 6.80
N PRO A 372 -8.96 17.26 7.21
CA PRO A 372 -9.40 16.47 8.36
C PRO A 372 -9.16 14.96 8.19
N VAL A 373 -9.22 14.45 6.95
CA VAL A 373 -8.98 13.02 6.69
C VAL A 373 -7.48 12.76 6.55
N ARG A 374 -6.76 13.60 5.80
CA ARG A 374 -5.33 13.49 5.51
C ARG A 374 -4.45 13.61 6.75
N ASP A 375 -4.80 14.52 7.64
CA ASP A 375 -3.99 14.83 8.81
C ASP A 375 -4.24 13.83 9.95
N ASN A 376 -5.32 13.04 9.83
CA ASN A 376 -5.73 12.02 10.79
C ASN A 376 -5.67 10.58 10.24
N VAL A 377 -4.99 10.32 9.12
CA VAL A 377 -5.03 8.99 8.46
C VAL A 377 -4.59 7.85 9.40
N LEU A 378 -3.61 8.08 10.26
CA LEU A 378 -3.16 7.09 11.26
C LEU A 378 -4.23 6.81 12.31
N LEU A 379 -4.85 7.86 12.86
CA LEU A 379 -6.00 7.73 13.76
C LEU A 379 -7.16 7.01 13.09
N LEU A 380 -7.49 7.37 11.84
CA LEU A 380 -8.58 6.75 11.08
C LEU A 380 -8.30 5.27 10.81
N ALA A 381 -7.05 4.86 10.58
CA ALA A 381 -6.67 3.46 10.49
C ALA A 381 -6.82 2.74 11.85
N ALA A 382 -6.46 3.40 12.96
CA ALA A 382 -6.65 2.87 14.31
C ALA A 382 -8.13 2.69 14.65
N ILE A 383 -8.98 3.71 14.43
CA ILE A 383 -10.44 3.63 14.60
C ILE A 383 -11.03 2.59 13.65
N GLY A 384 -10.54 2.55 12.41
CA GLY A 384 -10.89 1.53 11.42
C GLY A 384 -10.66 0.13 11.97
N ALA A 385 -9.48 -0.16 12.51
CA ALA A 385 -9.15 -1.44 13.12
C ALA A 385 -10.04 -1.72 14.35
N ALA A 386 -10.15 -0.73 15.24
CA ALA A 386 -10.84 -0.82 16.52
C ALA A 386 -12.35 -1.04 16.37
N CYS A 387 -13.00 -0.33 15.45
CA CYS A 387 -14.46 -0.23 15.40
C CYS A 387 -15.10 -0.71 14.10
N LEU A 388 -14.44 -0.57 12.93
CA LEU A 388 -15.14 -0.63 11.63
C LEU A 388 -14.75 -1.83 10.75
N ALA A 389 -13.49 -2.23 10.73
CA ALA A 389 -12.94 -3.18 9.78
C ALA A 389 -13.56 -4.58 9.97
N PRO A 390 -14.25 -5.16 8.99
CA PRO A 390 -14.98 -6.42 9.18
C PRO A 390 -14.03 -7.63 9.14
N PHE A 391 -13.24 -7.81 10.20
CA PHE A 391 -12.32 -8.94 10.31
C PHE A 391 -13.11 -10.25 10.39
N LEU A 392 -12.69 -11.21 9.57
CA LEU A 392 -13.32 -12.51 9.50
C LEU A 392 -13.02 -13.32 10.76
N PRO A 393 -14.03 -14.01 11.35
CA PRO A 393 -13.77 -15.00 12.36
C PRO A 393 -13.14 -16.25 11.74
N ARG A 394 -12.41 -17.04 12.53
CA ARG A 394 -11.79 -18.31 12.10
C ARG A 394 -12.82 -19.36 11.73
N THR A 395 -14.03 -19.25 12.28
CA THR A 395 -15.19 -20.09 11.96
C THR A 395 -15.78 -19.80 10.58
N SER A 396 -15.40 -18.69 9.93
CA SER A 396 -15.86 -18.38 8.58
C SER A 396 -15.32 -19.39 7.56
N PRO A 397 -16.14 -19.93 6.65
CA PRO A 397 -15.67 -20.83 5.59
C PRO A 397 -14.61 -20.15 4.71
N TYR A 398 -14.71 -18.83 4.56
CA TYR A 398 -13.76 -18.03 3.80
C TYR A 398 -12.43 -17.80 4.53
N TRP A 399 -12.30 -18.11 5.83
CA TRP A 399 -11.07 -17.84 6.59
C TRP A 399 -9.86 -18.53 5.96
N GLN A 400 -9.98 -19.84 5.71
CA GLN A 400 -8.93 -20.67 5.09
C GLN A 400 -9.04 -20.72 3.57
N HIS A 401 -10.26 -20.76 3.04
CA HIS A 401 -10.54 -20.90 1.62
C HIS A 401 -11.24 -19.63 1.09
N PRO A 402 -10.48 -18.54 0.85
CA PRO A 402 -11.07 -17.37 0.20
C PRO A 402 -11.51 -17.73 -1.21
N VAL A 403 -12.52 -17.03 -1.73
CA VAL A 403 -12.93 -17.18 -3.13
C VAL A 403 -11.72 -16.89 -4.01
N PRO A 404 -11.28 -17.85 -4.84
CA PRO A 404 -10.06 -17.69 -5.63
C PRO A 404 -10.22 -16.53 -6.62
N THR A 405 -9.08 -15.93 -6.97
CA THR A 405 -9.05 -14.92 -8.03
C THR A 405 -9.03 -15.64 -9.37
N ASP A 406 -9.96 -15.30 -10.26
CA ASP A 406 -9.96 -15.87 -11.61
C ASP A 406 -8.79 -15.29 -12.42
N TYR A 407 -7.87 -16.17 -12.81
CA TYR A 407 -6.74 -15.83 -13.65
C TYR A 407 -6.98 -16.35 -15.07
N ALA A 408 -6.66 -15.53 -16.06
CA ALA A 408 -6.68 -15.97 -17.44
C ALA A 408 -5.46 -16.83 -17.76
N GLU A 409 -5.64 -17.85 -18.60
CA GLU A 409 -4.52 -18.58 -19.18
C GLU A 409 -3.93 -17.78 -20.36
N PRO A 410 -2.64 -17.39 -20.29
CA PRO A 410 -2.00 -16.68 -21.38
C PRO A 410 -1.77 -17.61 -22.58
N VAL A 411 -2.04 -17.10 -23.79
CA VAL A 411 -1.60 -17.77 -25.02
C VAL A 411 -0.07 -17.80 -25.06
N ALA A 412 0.51 -18.87 -25.58
CA ALA A 412 1.96 -18.98 -25.76
C ALA A 412 2.50 -17.76 -26.53
N ALA A 413 3.48 -17.07 -25.95
CA ALA A 413 4.09 -15.93 -26.60
C ALA A 413 4.93 -16.40 -27.80
N ARG A 414 5.10 -15.50 -28.79
CA ARG A 414 6.00 -15.73 -29.92
C ARG A 414 7.42 -16.09 -29.45
N TRP A 415 7.84 -15.58 -28.29
CA TRP A 415 9.16 -15.81 -27.71
C TRP A 415 9.06 -16.62 -26.44
N ARG A 416 9.80 -17.74 -26.36
CA ARG A 416 9.75 -18.69 -25.24
C ARG A 416 10.08 -18.08 -23.86
N ARG A 417 10.83 -16.97 -23.82
CA ARG A 417 11.20 -16.25 -22.58
C ARG A 417 10.14 -15.23 -22.12
N VAL A 418 9.05 -15.04 -22.85
CA VAL A 418 7.97 -14.11 -22.49
C VAL A 418 6.75 -14.94 -22.02
N PRO A 419 6.16 -14.65 -20.85
CA PRO A 419 6.48 -13.54 -19.93
C PRO A 419 7.76 -13.76 -19.11
N LEU A 420 8.53 -12.69 -18.88
CA LEU A 420 9.70 -12.71 -17.99
C LEU A 420 9.33 -12.91 -16.52
N LEU A 421 8.14 -12.45 -16.10
CA LEU A 421 7.60 -12.62 -14.75
C LEU A 421 6.31 -13.45 -14.81
N PRO A 422 6.38 -14.79 -14.94
CA PRO A 422 5.20 -15.64 -15.12
C PRO A 422 4.21 -15.65 -13.93
N PHE A 423 4.59 -15.06 -12.79
CA PHE A 423 3.69 -14.84 -11.65
C PHE A 423 2.78 -13.60 -11.81
N TRP A 424 3.09 -12.70 -12.76
CA TRP A 424 2.27 -11.55 -13.13
C TRP A 424 1.11 -12.00 -14.04
N ARG A 425 0.23 -12.83 -13.48
CA ARG A 425 -0.92 -13.41 -14.18
C ARG A 425 -2.01 -12.37 -14.39
N ARG A 426 -2.73 -12.47 -15.51
CA ARG A 426 -3.83 -11.58 -15.83
C ARG A 426 -5.07 -11.95 -15.01
N VAL A 427 -5.47 -11.05 -14.13
CA VAL A 427 -6.68 -11.19 -13.32
C VAL A 427 -7.90 -10.77 -14.15
N LEU A 428 -8.90 -11.64 -14.23
CA LEU A 428 -10.15 -11.37 -14.96
C LEU A 428 -11.14 -10.53 -14.13
N THR A 429 -11.04 -10.61 -12.81
CA THR A 429 -11.93 -9.92 -11.89
C THR A 429 -11.56 -8.45 -11.71
N ARG A 430 -12.56 -7.63 -11.34
CA ARG A 430 -12.37 -6.20 -11.03
C ARG A 430 -11.37 -6.05 -9.88
N PRO A 431 -10.32 -5.22 -10.03
CA PRO A 431 -9.43 -4.93 -8.91
C PRO A 431 -10.17 -4.11 -7.86
N ASN A 432 -9.72 -4.21 -6.61
CA ASN A 432 -10.31 -3.44 -5.52
C ASN A 432 -10.05 -1.93 -5.75
N LEU A 433 -11.11 -1.13 -5.82
CA LEU A 433 -11.02 0.30 -6.17
C LEU A 433 -10.08 1.06 -5.22
N LEU A 434 -10.15 0.77 -3.91
CA LEU A 434 -9.32 1.45 -2.92
C LEU A 434 -7.83 1.20 -3.17
N LEU A 435 -7.44 -0.04 -3.50
CA LEU A 435 -6.05 -0.37 -3.82
C LEU A 435 -5.58 0.31 -5.11
N GLU A 436 -6.44 0.41 -6.12
CA GLU A 436 -6.10 1.09 -7.37
C GLU A 436 -5.93 2.61 -7.15
N LEU A 437 -6.84 3.24 -6.39
CA LEU A 437 -6.73 4.65 -6.04
C LEU A 437 -5.48 4.94 -5.21
N LEU A 438 -5.18 4.11 -4.20
CA LEU A 438 -3.96 4.23 -3.40
C LEU A 438 -2.70 4.01 -4.24
N LEU A 439 -2.70 3.03 -5.14
CA LEU A 439 -1.57 2.80 -6.05
C LEU A 439 -1.32 4.02 -6.93
N ILE A 440 -2.36 4.53 -7.60
CA ILE A 440 -2.27 5.72 -8.46
C ILE A 440 -1.77 6.91 -7.63
N ARG A 441 -2.34 7.13 -6.45
CA ARG A 441 -2.00 8.27 -5.60
C ARG A 441 -0.57 8.22 -5.08
N VAL A 442 -0.11 7.06 -4.58
CA VAL A 442 1.26 6.89 -4.08
C VAL A 442 2.27 7.00 -5.21
N VAL A 443 2.02 6.38 -6.36
CA VAL A 443 2.90 6.47 -7.53
C VAL A 443 2.97 7.89 -8.05
N TYR A 444 1.83 8.59 -8.15
CA TYR A 444 1.80 10.01 -8.54
C TYR A 444 2.56 10.90 -7.55
N SER A 445 2.38 10.69 -6.24
CA SER A 445 3.11 11.43 -5.20
C SER A 445 4.62 11.18 -5.31
N ALA A 446 5.04 9.94 -5.52
CA ALA A 446 6.45 9.60 -5.72
C ALA A 446 7.01 10.24 -7.00
N TYR A 447 6.26 10.16 -8.11
CA TYR A 447 6.61 10.81 -9.37
C TYR A 447 6.78 12.33 -9.20
N ALA A 448 5.84 13.00 -8.51
CA ALA A 448 5.90 14.43 -8.27
C ALA A 448 7.14 14.82 -7.43
N GLN A 449 7.46 14.04 -6.39
CA GLN A 449 8.64 14.28 -5.56
C GLN A 449 9.95 14.09 -6.33
N VAL A 450 10.06 13.03 -7.14
CA VAL A 450 11.26 12.82 -7.97
C VAL A 450 11.39 13.92 -9.02
N ARG A 451 10.28 14.35 -9.64
CA ARG A 451 10.27 15.46 -10.60
C ARG A 451 10.71 16.79 -9.95
N LEU A 452 10.33 17.03 -8.70
CA LEU A 452 10.77 18.19 -7.91
C LEU A 452 12.26 18.11 -7.53
N ALA A 453 12.77 16.91 -7.23
CA ALA A 453 14.19 16.70 -6.93
C ALA A 453 15.07 16.82 -8.19
N ALA A 454 14.52 16.49 -9.36
CA ALA A 454 15.17 16.55 -10.67
C ALA A 454 15.34 17.98 -11.24
N ARG A 455 15.45 19.02 -10.40
CA ARG A 455 15.64 20.40 -10.86
C ARG A 455 16.99 20.53 -11.58
N ALA A 456 16.95 20.55 -12.91
CA ALA A 456 18.08 20.94 -13.73
C ALA A 456 18.28 22.46 -13.69
N GLY A 457 19.52 22.90 -13.85
CA GLY A 457 19.82 24.33 -14.02
C GLY A 457 19.26 24.83 -15.36
N ARG A 458 18.56 25.97 -15.34
CA ARG A 458 18.02 26.67 -16.52
C ARG A 458 18.98 26.69 -17.73
N PRO A 459 20.29 26.99 -17.58
CA PRO A 459 21.21 27.04 -18.72
C PRO A 459 21.33 25.70 -19.48
N LEU A 460 21.33 24.58 -18.75
CA LEU A 460 21.43 23.25 -19.37
C LEU A 460 20.17 22.93 -20.19
N ALA A 461 18.99 23.29 -19.66
CA ALA A 461 17.72 23.05 -20.34
C ALA A 461 17.57 23.91 -21.60
N GLU A 462 18.00 25.17 -21.56
CA GLU A 462 18.03 26.05 -22.73
C GLU A 462 19.00 25.51 -23.80
N GLU A 463 20.15 24.98 -23.40
CA GLU A 463 21.11 24.38 -24.33
C GLU A 463 20.53 23.16 -25.05
N HIS A 464 19.89 22.26 -24.33
CA HIS A 464 19.16 21.15 -24.95
C HIS A 464 18.00 21.65 -25.84
N GLY A 465 17.33 22.74 -25.46
CA GLY A 465 16.32 23.38 -26.31
C GLY A 465 16.89 23.88 -27.64
N ARG A 466 18.09 24.49 -27.65
CA ARG A 466 18.79 24.89 -28.89
C ARG A 466 19.18 23.68 -29.74
N GLN A 467 19.62 22.59 -29.10
CA GLN A 467 19.97 21.35 -29.80
C GLN A 467 18.76 20.76 -30.52
N ILE A 468 17.61 20.64 -29.84
CA ILE A 468 16.37 20.16 -30.45
C ILE A 468 15.93 21.06 -31.60
N TYR A 469 15.92 22.39 -31.39
CA TYR A 469 15.57 23.34 -32.43
C TYR A 469 16.47 23.20 -33.67
N ALA A 470 17.78 23.08 -33.50
CA ALA A 470 18.72 22.87 -34.61
C ALA A 470 18.47 21.55 -35.36
N ILE A 471 18.10 20.48 -34.65
CA ILE A 471 17.74 19.19 -35.26
C ILE A 471 16.44 19.33 -36.07
N GLU A 472 15.43 20.03 -35.54
CA GLU A 472 14.16 20.25 -36.23
C GLU A 472 14.32 21.10 -37.49
N GLN A 473 15.15 22.14 -37.44
CA GLN A 473 15.52 22.92 -38.62
C GLN A 473 16.25 22.06 -39.66
N TRP A 474 17.19 21.21 -39.22
CA TRP A 474 17.87 20.30 -40.14
C TRP A 474 16.90 19.30 -40.80
N LEU A 475 15.90 18.82 -40.04
CA LEU A 475 14.84 17.94 -40.53
C LEU A 475 13.73 18.67 -41.31
N HIS A 476 13.73 20.01 -41.33
CA HIS A 476 12.69 20.86 -41.93
C HIS A 476 11.29 20.59 -41.34
N ILE A 477 11.23 20.35 -40.03
CA ILE A 477 9.98 20.15 -39.27
C ILE A 477 9.72 21.29 -38.27
N ASP A 478 10.45 22.40 -38.38
CA ASP A 478 10.41 23.60 -37.55
C ASP A 478 9.15 24.47 -37.80
N ILE A 479 7.98 23.83 -37.80
CA ILE A 479 6.69 24.48 -38.05
C ILE A 479 6.17 25.25 -36.83
N GLU A 480 6.78 25.07 -35.65
CA GLU A 480 6.25 25.54 -34.37
C GLU A 480 6.04 27.04 -34.35
N HIS A 481 7.02 27.80 -34.88
CA HIS A 481 6.96 29.25 -34.87
C HIS A 481 5.80 29.75 -35.74
N TRP A 482 5.65 29.20 -36.94
CA TRP A 482 4.57 29.56 -37.85
C TRP A 482 3.19 29.21 -37.27
N VAL A 483 3.02 28.00 -36.72
CA VAL A 483 1.76 27.57 -36.11
C VAL A 483 1.40 28.43 -34.90
N ASN A 484 2.36 28.69 -34.00
CA ASN A 484 2.13 29.49 -32.80
C ASN A 484 1.66 30.92 -33.15
N HIS A 485 2.39 31.63 -34.03
CA HIS A 485 2.00 32.99 -34.43
C HIS A 485 0.68 33.04 -35.18
N THR A 486 0.40 32.05 -36.05
CA THR A 486 -0.89 31.97 -36.76
C THR A 486 -2.05 31.76 -35.78
N VAL A 487 -1.91 30.86 -34.81
CA VAL A 487 -2.97 30.56 -33.83
C VAL A 487 -3.21 31.74 -32.89
N VAL A 488 -2.15 32.46 -32.49
CA VAL A 488 -2.25 33.63 -31.60
C VAL A 488 -3.14 34.72 -32.20
N GLU A 489 -3.11 34.92 -33.51
CA GLU A 489 -3.94 35.91 -34.22
C GLU A 489 -5.43 35.50 -34.30
N ILE A 490 -5.74 34.21 -34.13
CA ILE A 490 -7.09 33.67 -34.24
C ILE A 490 -7.63 33.33 -32.85
N THR A 491 -8.30 34.29 -32.22
CA THR A 491 -8.76 34.23 -30.81
C THR A 491 -9.47 32.93 -30.43
N TRP A 492 -10.46 32.49 -31.22
CA TRP A 492 -11.23 31.27 -30.89
C TRP A 492 -10.38 30.00 -30.99
N LEU A 493 -9.41 29.97 -31.92
CA LEU A 493 -8.53 28.83 -32.13
C LEU A 493 -7.48 28.73 -31.03
N ARG A 494 -6.95 29.89 -30.60
CA ARG A 494 -6.11 30.01 -29.40
C ARG A 494 -6.84 29.50 -28.16
N GLU A 495 -8.03 30.03 -27.87
CA GLU A 495 -8.84 29.63 -26.70
C GLU A 495 -9.17 28.13 -26.73
N PHE A 496 -9.47 27.57 -27.91
CA PHE A 496 -9.69 26.14 -28.08
C PHE A 496 -8.45 25.33 -27.72
N PHE A 497 -7.27 25.68 -28.26
CA PHE A 497 -6.04 24.94 -27.99
C PHE A 497 -5.56 25.11 -26.54
N ASP A 498 -5.72 26.29 -25.94
CA ASP A 498 -5.39 26.53 -24.53
C ASP A 498 -6.28 25.68 -23.60
N TYR A 499 -7.59 25.65 -23.87
CA TYR A 499 -8.55 24.83 -23.12
C TYR A 499 -8.28 23.33 -23.30
N TYR A 500 -8.04 22.91 -24.54
CA TYR A 500 -7.76 21.52 -24.89
C TYR A 500 -6.47 21.04 -24.22
N TYR A 501 -5.40 21.82 -24.34
CA TYR A 501 -4.10 21.56 -23.71
C TYR A 501 -4.25 21.43 -22.19
N SER A 502 -4.98 22.33 -21.55
CA SER A 502 -5.11 22.36 -20.09
C SER A 502 -5.98 21.24 -19.51
N THR A 503 -6.92 20.70 -20.29
CA THR A 503 -8.02 19.88 -19.73
C THR A 503 -8.03 18.42 -20.21
N PHE A 504 -7.92 18.18 -21.52
CA PHE A 504 -8.28 16.88 -22.10
C PHE A 504 -7.29 15.77 -21.77
N HIS A 505 -6.02 16.12 -21.54
CA HIS A 505 -4.98 15.15 -21.18
C HIS A 505 -5.23 14.50 -19.80
N PHE A 506 -6.05 15.08 -18.92
CA PHE A 506 -6.49 14.43 -17.69
C PHE A 506 -7.84 13.72 -17.85
N ILE A 507 -8.83 14.39 -18.45
CA ILE A 507 -10.19 13.86 -18.51
C ILE A 507 -10.28 12.59 -19.36
N VAL A 508 -9.62 12.56 -20.52
CA VAL A 508 -9.76 11.44 -21.47
C VAL A 508 -9.14 10.15 -20.92
N PRO A 509 -7.88 10.13 -20.41
CA PRO A 509 -7.32 8.92 -19.83
C PRO A 509 -8.13 8.40 -18.62
N LEU A 510 -8.58 9.29 -17.73
CA LEU A 510 -9.39 8.91 -16.58
C LEU A 510 -10.73 8.32 -17.00
N THR A 511 -11.36 8.88 -18.04
CA THR A 511 -12.62 8.36 -18.61
C THR A 511 -12.42 6.96 -19.18
N ILE A 512 -11.35 6.74 -19.95
CA ILE A 512 -11.02 5.41 -20.48
C ILE A 512 -10.80 4.41 -19.35
N LEU A 513 -9.99 4.76 -18.34
CA LEU A 513 -9.75 3.91 -17.19
C LEU A 513 -11.04 3.59 -16.42
N GLY A 514 -11.90 4.59 -16.19
CA GLY A 514 -13.20 4.40 -15.54
C GLY A 514 -14.14 3.47 -16.30
N VAL A 515 -14.27 3.68 -17.62
CA VAL A 515 -15.08 2.83 -18.50
C VAL A 515 -14.55 1.38 -18.50
N LEU A 516 -13.23 1.19 -18.59
CA LEU A 516 -12.62 -0.14 -18.55
C LEU A 516 -12.76 -0.80 -17.18
N TYR A 517 -12.64 -0.05 -16.09
CA TYR A 517 -12.84 -0.56 -14.73
C TYR A 517 -14.24 -1.16 -14.57
N VAL A 518 -15.27 -0.49 -15.09
CA VAL A 518 -16.66 -0.94 -15.00
C VAL A 518 -16.98 -2.02 -16.03
N ARG A 519 -16.67 -1.79 -17.31
CA ARG A 519 -17.15 -2.64 -18.42
C ARG A 519 -16.17 -3.70 -18.89
N ARG A 520 -14.87 -3.55 -18.68
CA ARG A 520 -13.83 -4.47 -19.16
C ARG A 520 -12.69 -4.69 -18.14
N PRO A 521 -12.99 -5.27 -16.96
CA PRO A 521 -11.98 -5.45 -15.89
C PRO A 521 -10.76 -6.26 -16.31
N ALA A 522 -10.93 -7.23 -17.21
CA ALA A 522 -9.83 -8.02 -17.76
C ALA A 522 -8.84 -7.18 -18.59
N ASP A 523 -9.29 -6.12 -19.26
CA ASP A 523 -8.42 -5.19 -20.01
C ASP A 523 -7.87 -4.06 -19.14
N TYR A 524 -8.59 -3.65 -18.09
CA TYR A 524 -8.23 -2.52 -17.24
C TYR A 524 -6.78 -2.58 -16.72
N ARG A 525 -6.34 -3.70 -16.13
CA ARG A 525 -5.00 -3.78 -15.49
C ARG A 525 -3.87 -3.64 -16.50
N TRP A 526 -4.05 -4.21 -17.69
CA TRP A 526 -3.08 -4.14 -18.78
C TRP A 526 -2.96 -2.69 -19.29
N VAL A 527 -4.10 -2.06 -19.58
CA VAL A 527 -4.19 -0.66 -20.01
C VAL A 527 -3.60 0.29 -18.95
N ARG A 528 -3.99 0.13 -17.68
CA ARG A 528 -3.48 0.93 -16.55
C ARG A 528 -1.97 0.76 -16.35
N SER A 529 -1.43 -0.47 -16.45
CA SER A 529 0.00 -0.69 -16.30
C SER A 529 0.81 -0.02 -17.40
N SER A 530 0.34 -0.02 -18.66
CA SER A 530 1.10 0.57 -19.76
C SER A 530 1.22 2.09 -19.66
N ILE A 531 0.16 2.81 -19.27
CA ILE A 531 0.24 4.26 -18.99
C ILE A 531 1.10 4.56 -17.76
N GLY A 532 1.04 3.70 -16.73
CA GLY A 532 1.89 3.80 -15.55
C GLY A 532 3.38 3.69 -15.92
N PHE A 533 3.75 2.68 -16.71
CA PHE A 533 5.13 2.51 -17.18
C PHE A 533 5.57 3.63 -18.12
N ALA A 534 4.72 4.06 -19.06
CA ALA A 534 5.04 5.18 -19.93
C ALA A 534 5.33 6.46 -19.12
N THR A 535 4.56 6.72 -18.07
CA THR A 535 4.76 7.87 -17.17
C THR A 535 6.05 7.77 -16.36
N LEU A 536 6.40 6.57 -15.87
CA LEU A 536 7.67 6.34 -15.18
C LEU A 536 8.88 6.45 -16.12
N LEU A 537 8.77 5.99 -17.36
CA LEU A 537 9.81 6.14 -18.37
C LEU A 537 10.00 7.60 -18.78
N ALA A 538 8.90 8.37 -18.89
CA ALA A 538 8.98 9.80 -19.11
C ALA A 538 9.74 10.53 -18.00
N LEU A 539 9.55 10.12 -16.73
CA LEU A 539 10.32 10.66 -15.61
C LEU A 539 11.83 10.45 -15.77
N VAL A 540 12.24 9.26 -16.24
CA VAL A 540 13.65 8.98 -16.55
C VAL A 540 14.13 9.88 -17.68
N GLY A 541 13.31 10.10 -18.71
CA GLY A 541 13.59 11.06 -19.78
C GLY A 541 13.82 12.47 -19.27
N PHE A 542 12.91 13.00 -18.44
CA PHE A 542 13.05 14.34 -17.84
C PHE A 542 14.30 14.49 -16.98
N TRP A 543 14.69 13.43 -16.29
CA TRP A 543 15.87 13.45 -15.44
C TRP A 543 17.18 13.41 -16.24
N LEU A 544 17.20 12.65 -17.34
CA LEU A 544 18.38 12.51 -18.20
C LEU A 544 18.56 13.67 -19.19
N TYR A 545 17.45 14.24 -19.69
CA TYR A 545 17.45 15.26 -20.72
C TYR A 545 16.47 16.40 -20.37
N PRO A 546 16.81 17.24 -19.38
CA PRO A 546 16.02 18.42 -19.06
C PRO A 546 15.99 19.37 -20.25
N LEU A 547 14.82 19.83 -20.67
CA LEU A 547 14.65 20.56 -21.93
C LEU A 547 13.76 21.78 -21.72
N ALA A 548 14.24 22.95 -22.18
CA ALA A 548 13.43 24.14 -22.26
C ALA A 548 12.44 24.04 -23.43
N PRO A 549 11.13 24.27 -23.18
CA PRO A 549 10.12 24.35 -24.22
C PRO A 549 10.26 25.64 -25.06
N PRO A 550 9.67 25.72 -26.26
CA PRO A 550 9.80 26.87 -27.16
C PRO A 550 9.48 28.22 -26.49
N ARG A 551 8.39 28.28 -25.71
CA ARG A 551 7.97 29.49 -24.98
C ARG A 551 8.98 30.01 -23.93
N LEU A 552 9.92 29.18 -23.49
CA LEU A 552 10.97 29.56 -22.53
C LEU A 552 12.33 29.82 -23.19
N MET A 553 12.42 29.74 -24.53
CA MET A 553 13.66 29.95 -25.25
C MET A 553 13.94 31.43 -25.48
N PRO A 554 15.07 31.96 -24.98
CA PRO A 554 15.42 33.35 -25.20
C PRO A 554 15.75 33.61 -26.68
N GLY A 555 15.20 34.68 -27.24
CA GLY A 555 15.53 35.16 -28.59
C GLY A 555 14.84 34.46 -29.76
N LEU A 556 13.97 33.47 -29.52
CA LEU A 556 13.26 32.74 -30.57
C LEU A 556 11.84 33.27 -30.88
N GLY A 557 11.31 34.21 -30.09
CA GLY A 557 10.06 34.91 -30.43
C GLY A 557 8.76 34.13 -30.26
N PHE A 558 8.76 32.99 -29.55
CA PHE A 558 7.55 32.22 -29.23
C PHE A 558 6.65 32.92 -28.19
N ILE A 559 5.33 32.73 -28.32
CA ILE A 559 4.31 33.32 -27.44
C ILE A 559 3.68 32.21 -26.58
N ASP A 560 3.73 32.35 -25.25
CA ASP A 560 2.98 31.50 -24.32
C ASP A 560 1.50 31.93 -24.30
N THR A 561 0.64 31.16 -24.97
CA THR A 561 -0.80 31.44 -25.02
C THR A 561 -1.51 31.01 -23.73
N VAL A 562 -0.97 30.02 -23.02
CA VAL A 562 -1.64 29.38 -21.87
C VAL A 562 -1.45 30.19 -20.59
N HIS A 563 -0.26 30.78 -20.39
CA HIS A 563 0.06 31.56 -19.19
C HIS A 563 0.23 33.06 -19.50
N GLY A 564 0.06 33.50 -20.74
CA GLY A 564 0.24 34.88 -21.16
C GLY A 564 1.72 35.32 -21.23
N VAL A 565 1.95 36.62 -21.43
CA VAL A 565 3.30 37.20 -21.56
C VAL A 565 4.06 37.02 -20.25
N GLN A 566 5.16 36.27 -20.30
CA GLN A 566 5.98 35.93 -19.13
C GLN A 566 7.12 36.93 -18.93
N ASP A 567 7.28 37.44 -17.71
CA ASP A 567 8.50 38.11 -17.28
C ASP A 567 9.54 37.06 -16.87
N PHE A 568 10.58 36.86 -17.69
CA PHE A 568 11.63 35.88 -17.41
C PHE A 568 12.47 36.17 -16.15
N ALA A 569 12.33 37.36 -15.55
CA ALA A 569 12.91 37.71 -14.25
C ALA A 569 11.97 37.43 -13.07
N LYS A 570 10.64 37.43 -13.29
CA LYS A 570 9.59 37.15 -12.29
C LYS A 570 8.37 36.47 -12.92
N PRO A 571 8.47 35.19 -13.29
CA PRO A 571 7.42 34.59 -14.08
C PRO A 571 6.25 34.09 -13.21
N ASP A 572 5.01 34.29 -13.69
CA ASP A 572 3.77 33.89 -13.01
C ASP A 572 3.09 32.79 -13.83
N TYR A 573 2.92 31.63 -13.18
CA TYR A 573 2.44 30.43 -13.82
C TYR A 573 1.20 29.85 -13.09
N GLY A 574 0.60 30.59 -12.15
CA GLY A 574 -0.53 30.13 -11.35
C GLY A 574 -0.18 29.17 -10.20
N THR A 575 -1.18 28.83 -9.37
CA THR A 575 -0.98 28.14 -8.08
C THR A 575 -0.58 26.66 -8.18
N LEU A 576 -0.86 26.00 -9.32
CA LEU A 576 -0.51 24.59 -9.57
C LEU A 576 0.92 24.38 -10.11
N THR A 577 1.57 25.41 -10.64
CA THR A 577 2.87 25.31 -11.32
C THR A 577 4.08 25.53 -10.41
N THR A 578 3.88 26.08 -9.22
CA THR A 578 4.90 26.12 -8.14
C THR A 578 5.40 24.71 -7.76
N VAL A 579 4.65 23.66 -8.14
CA VAL A 579 4.93 22.24 -7.87
C VAL A 579 5.48 21.50 -9.12
N THR A 580 5.55 22.12 -10.30
CA THR A 580 5.94 21.44 -11.55
C THR A 580 7.26 21.97 -12.14
N ASN A 581 8.17 21.07 -12.53
CA ASN A 581 9.40 21.43 -13.27
C ASN A 581 9.03 21.87 -14.71
N GLN A 582 9.30 23.14 -15.04
CA GLN A 582 8.97 23.78 -16.31
C GLN A 582 9.95 23.47 -17.44
N TYR A 583 11.16 23.03 -17.09
CA TYR A 583 12.23 22.60 -18.00
C TYR A 583 12.18 21.09 -18.27
N ALA A 584 10.97 20.53 -18.28
CA ALA A 584 10.72 19.10 -18.48
C ALA A 584 9.80 18.90 -19.70
N ALA A 585 10.21 19.45 -20.85
CA ALA A 585 9.44 19.38 -22.08
C ALA A 585 9.57 18.01 -22.79
N MET A 586 10.75 17.41 -22.84
CA MET A 586 10.98 16.10 -23.49
C MET A 586 11.06 14.95 -22.45
N PRO A 587 10.31 13.85 -22.61
CA PRO A 587 9.29 13.57 -23.63
C PRO A 587 7.92 14.20 -23.31
N SER A 588 7.12 14.52 -24.33
CA SER A 588 5.79 15.11 -24.12
C SER A 588 4.80 14.09 -23.54
N LEU A 589 4.48 14.23 -22.25
CA LEU A 589 3.45 13.40 -21.60
C LEU A 589 2.03 13.72 -22.05
N HIS A 590 1.74 14.97 -22.43
CA HIS A 590 0.46 15.35 -23.01
C HIS A 590 0.18 14.50 -24.26
N PHE A 591 1.11 14.54 -25.20
CA PHE A 591 1.02 13.73 -26.40
C PHE A 591 1.06 12.24 -26.06
N GLY A 592 1.97 11.78 -25.21
CA GLY A 592 2.08 10.38 -24.83
C GLY A 592 0.77 9.79 -24.27
N TRP A 593 0.12 10.47 -23.33
CA TRP A 593 -1.15 10.02 -22.76
C TRP A 593 -2.28 10.03 -23.80
N SER A 594 -2.30 11.03 -24.69
CA SER A 594 -3.29 11.08 -25.77
C SER A 594 -3.09 9.98 -26.82
N LEU A 595 -1.83 9.66 -27.17
CA LEU A 595 -1.49 8.57 -28.08
C LEU A 595 -1.87 7.24 -27.45
N TRP A 596 -1.57 7.05 -26.17
CA TRP A 596 -2.03 5.89 -25.41
C TRP A 596 -3.55 5.75 -25.46
N CYS A 597 -4.31 6.85 -25.30
CA CYS A 597 -5.77 6.83 -25.42
C CYS A 597 -6.20 6.36 -26.82
N GLY A 598 -5.59 6.92 -27.87
CA GLY A 598 -5.89 6.54 -29.25
C GLY A 598 -5.61 5.08 -29.54
N VAL A 599 -4.44 4.57 -29.13
CA VAL A 599 -4.06 3.16 -29.26
C VAL A 599 -5.05 2.25 -28.53
N VAL A 600 -5.41 2.58 -27.29
CA VAL A 600 -6.37 1.80 -26.49
C VAL A 600 -7.75 1.79 -27.17
N ILE A 601 -8.24 2.93 -27.64
CA ILE A 601 -9.53 3.02 -28.33
C ILE A 601 -9.49 2.20 -29.62
N VAL A 602 -8.46 2.34 -30.45
CA VAL A 602 -8.32 1.57 -31.70
C VAL A 602 -8.32 0.05 -31.44
N MET A 603 -7.66 -0.38 -30.36
CA MET A 603 -7.54 -1.79 -29.98
C MET A 603 -8.79 -2.38 -29.32
N LEU A 604 -9.65 -1.56 -28.72
CA LEU A 604 -10.77 -2.01 -27.88
C LEU A 604 -12.14 -1.68 -28.45
N ALA A 605 -12.26 -0.58 -29.21
CA ALA A 605 -13.53 -0.09 -29.68
C ALA A 605 -14.05 -0.92 -30.87
N PRO A 606 -15.34 -1.30 -30.86
CA PRO A 606 -15.90 -2.15 -31.91
C PRO A 606 -16.18 -1.40 -33.22
N LYS A 607 -16.49 -0.09 -33.16
CA LYS A 607 -16.96 0.69 -34.31
C LYS A 607 -15.86 1.56 -34.91
N LEU A 608 -15.82 1.67 -36.25
CA LEU A 608 -14.80 2.47 -36.96
C LEU A 608 -14.80 3.95 -36.55
N TRP A 609 -15.98 4.56 -36.37
CA TRP A 609 -16.06 5.97 -35.95
C TRP A 609 -15.44 6.21 -34.57
N MET A 610 -15.51 5.23 -33.65
CA MET A 610 -14.86 5.33 -32.34
C MET A 610 -13.34 5.29 -32.49
N LYS A 611 -12.83 4.44 -33.40
CA LYS A 611 -11.39 4.36 -33.71
C LYS A 611 -10.89 5.66 -34.33
N ALA A 612 -11.66 6.24 -35.26
CA ALA A 612 -11.37 7.55 -35.85
C ALA A 612 -11.32 8.64 -34.76
N LEU A 613 -12.32 8.69 -33.86
CA LEU A 613 -12.32 9.62 -32.74
C LEU A 613 -11.12 9.43 -31.80
N GLY A 614 -10.75 8.17 -31.55
CA GLY A 614 -9.56 7.84 -30.76
C GLY A 614 -8.26 8.34 -31.40
N LEU A 615 -8.14 8.30 -32.72
CA LEU A 615 -6.96 8.81 -33.46
C LEU A 615 -6.97 10.33 -33.62
N LEU A 616 -8.13 10.98 -33.63
CA LEU A 616 -8.24 12.44 -33.64
C LEU A 616 -7.69 13.06 -32.35
N HIS A 617 -7.86 12.41 -31.20
CA HIS A 617 -7.39 12.92 -29.92
C HIS A 617 -5.86 13.19 -29.87
N PRO A 618 -4.96 12.23 -30.20
CA PRO A 618 -3.53 12.52 -30.26
C PRO A 618 -3.14 13.52 -31.35
N LEU A 619 -3.86 13.56 -32.47
CA LEU A 619 -3.63 14.56 -33.51
C LEU A 619 -3.88 15.98 -33.00
N PHE A 620 -5.03 16.21 -32.35
CA PHE A 620 -5.33 17.49 -31.72
C PHE A 620 -4.35 17.84 -30.59
N THR A 621 -3.83 16.84 -29.88
CA THR A 621 -2.83 17.10 -28.83
C THR A 621 -1.50 17.57 -29.42
N ILE A 622 -1.00 16.98 -30.53
CA ILE A 622 0.20 17.51 -31.21
C ILE A 622 -0.05 18.95 -31.65
N ALA A 623 -1.19 19.22 -32.28
CA ALA A 623 -1.52 20.57 -32.71
C ALA A 623 -1.56 21.54 -31.51
N ALA A 624 -2.16 21.13 -30.39
CA ALA A 624 -2.25 21.96 -29.19
C ALA A 624 -0.88 22.25 -28.57
N ILE A 625 0.00 21.25 -28.41
CA ILE A 625 1.31 21.47 -27.77
C ILE A 625 2.23 22.36 -28.60
N VAL A 626 2.11 22.29 -29.93
CA VAL A 626 2.85 23.12 -30.88
C VAL A 626 2.26 24.54 -30.93
N ALA A 627 0.94 24.66 -31.09
CA ALA A 627 0.25 25.95 -31.14
C ALA A 627 0.44 26.78 -29.88
N THR A 628 0.53 26.14 -28.72
CA THR A 628 0.74 26.80 -27.42
C THR A 628 2.22 27.02 -27.07
N ALA A 629 3.15 26.69 -27.98
CA ALA A 629 4.60 26.76 -27.75
C ALA A 629 5.07 25.98 -26.50
N ASN A 630 4.32 24.95 -26.10
CA ASN A 630 4.59 24.22 -24.87
C ASN A 630 5.58 23.06 -25.06
N HIS A 631 5.74 22.58 -26.29
CA HIS A 631 6.63 21.49 -26.67
C HIS A 631 7.13 21.67 -28.11
N TRP A 632 8.29 21.08 -28.38
CA TRP A 632 8.80 20.88 -29.74
C TRP A 632 8.10 19.68 -30.41
N VAL A 633 8.12 19.59 -31.74
CA VAL A 633 7.59 18.42 -32.47
C VAL A 633 8.33 17.14 -32.07
N LEU A 634 9.64 17.18 -31.86
CA LEU A 634 10.45 16.06 -31.40
C LEU A 634 10.10 15.60 -29.97
N ASP A 635 9.53 16.47 -29.14
CA ASP A 635 9.01 16.05 -27.83
C ASP A 635 7.87 15.04 -27.99
N ALA A 636 7.04 15.19 -29.04
CA ALA A 636 5.99 14.25 -29.38
C ALA A 636 6.57 12.89 -29.81
N ALA A 637 7.67 12.87 -30.56
CA ALA A 637 8.39 11.64 -30.89
C ALA A 637 8.91 10.94 -29.61
N GLY A 638 9.46 11.70 -28.66
CA GLY A 638 9.82 11.20 -27.33
C GLY A 638 8.61 10.62 -26.58
N GLY A 639 7.46 11.30 -26.65
CA GLY A 639 6.18 10.83 -26.10
C GLY A 639 5.73 9.50 -26.71
N ALA A 640 5.81 9.35 -28.04
CA ALA A 640 5.51 8.10 -28.73
C ALA A 640 6.44 6.96 -28.30
N LEU A 641 7.74 7.25 -28.15
CA LEU A 641 8.72 6.27 -27.72
C LEU A 641 8.40 5.74 -26.31
N VAL A 642 8.15 6.61 -25.33
CA VAL A 642 7.87 6.15 -23.96
C VAL A 642 6.54 5.39 -23.85
N VAL A 643 5.53 5.74 -24.65
CA VAL A 643 4.26 4.99 -24.72
C VAL A 643 4.47 3.61 -25.32
N SER A 644 5.23 3.54 -26.42
CA SER A 644 5.56 2.27 -27.09
C SER A 644 6.35 1.35 -26.15
N LEU A 645 7.35 1.89 -25.45
CA LEU A 645 8.09 1.18 -24.41
C LEU A 645 7.21 0.79 -23.23
N GLY A 646 6.24 1.61 -22.82
CA GLY A 646 5.27 1.29 -21.77
C GLY A 646 4.40 0.08 -22.13
N PHE A 647 3.89 0.02 -23.36
CA PHE A 647 3.19 -1.17 -23.87
C PHE A 647 4.14 -2.38 -24.01
N GLY A 648 5.35 -2.16 -24.52
CA GLY A 648 6.37 -3.20 -24.68
C GLY A 648 6.76 -3.85 -23.35
N LEU A 649 7.02 -3.04 -22.32
CA LEU A 649 7.32 -3.52 -20.97
C LEU A 649 6.13 -4.28 -20.38
N THR A 650 4.91 -3.79 -20.59
CA THR A 650 3.70 -4.52 -20.16
C THR A 650 3.60 -5.88 -20.83
N TYR A 651 3.89 -5.99 -22.13
CA TYR A 651 3.91 -7.24 -22.89
C TYR A 651 5.01 -8.20 -22.42
N VAL A 652 6.23 -7.70 -22.22
CA VAL A 652 7.35 -8.51 -21.75
C VAL A 652 7.09 -9.08 -20.35
N LEU A 653 6.44 -8.31 -19.47
CA LEU A 653 6.14 -8.74 -18.11
C LEU A 653 4.89 -9.62 -18.02
N SER A 654 3.82 -9.32 -18.78
CA SER A 654 2.50 -9.96 -18.64
C SER A 654 2.17 -10.98 -19.73
N GLY A 655 2.95 -11.01 -20.82
CA GLY A 655 2.71 -11.86 -21.98
C GLY A 655 1.69 -11.29 -22.98
N PRO A 656 1.28 -12.10 -23.97
CA PRO A 656 0.34 -11.68 -25.01
C PRO A 656 -1.03 -11.28 -24.47
N ARG A 657 -1.69 -10.34 -25.16
CA ARG A 657 -3.04 -9.89 -24.80
C ARG A 657 -4.13 -10.95 -25.07
N LYS A 658 -3.95 -11.81 -26.09
CA LYS A 658 -4.96 -12.83 -26.43
C LYS A 658 -5.09 -13.84 -25.29
N LEU A 659 -6.33 -14.22 -25.00
CA LEU A 659 -6.69 -15.21 -23.99
C LEU A 659 -7.28 -16.42 -24.72
N LEU A 660 -7.02 -17.62 -24.22
CA LEU A 660 -7.71 -18.82 -24.69
C LEU A 660 -9.18 -18.71 -24.29
N THR A 661 -10.08 -18.97 -25.23
CA THR A 661 -11.52 -19.09 -24.92
C THR A 661 -11.82 -20.52 -24.45
N GLY A 662 -12.82 -20.71 -23.59
CA GLY A 662 -13.14 -22.02 -23.01
C GLY A 662 -13.44 -23.13 -24.04
N GLN A 663 -13.81 -22.77 -25.28
CA GLN A 663 -13.96 -23.72 -26.39
C GLN A 663 -12.60 -24.24 -26.90
N GLU A 664 -11.55 -23.42 -26.95
CA GLU A 664 -10.20 -23.84 -27.37
C GLU A 664 -9.53 -24.76 -26.32
N GLN A 665 -9.86 -24.58 -25.04
CA GLN A 665 -9.42 -25.47 -23.95
C GLN A 665 -10.00 -26.88 -24.05
N ALA A 666 -11.29 -27.00 -24.42
CA ALA A 666 -11.94 -28.29 -24.60
C ALA A 666 -11.34 -29.08 -25.78
N THR A 667 -11.04 -28.40 -26.89
CA THR A 667 -10.41 -29.02 -28.06
C THR A 667 -8.93 -29.36 -27.85
N GLY A 668 -8.18 -28.57 -27.06
CA GLY A 668 -6.77 -28.83 -26.78
C GLY A 668 -6.54 -30.03 -25.86
N THR A 669 -7.45 -30.28 -24.92
CA THR A 669 -7.34 -31.40 -23.96
C THR A 669 -7.68 -32.74 -24.63
N ALA A 670 -8.56 -32.76 -25.63
CA ALA A 670 -8.91 -33.95 -26.41
C ALA A 670 -7.79 -34.41 -27.37
N ALA A 671 -6.82 -33.54 -27.70
CA ALA A 671 -5.72 -33.86 -28.62
C ALA A 671 -4.53 -34.61 -27.96
N THR A 672 -4.51 -34.72 -26.63
CA THR A 672 -3.56 -35.57 -25.90
C THR A 672 -4.13 -36.98 -25.72
N LYS A 673 -4.03 -37.82 -26.76
CA LYS A 673 -4.20 -39.27 -26.64
C LYS A 673 -3.13 -39.85 -25.70
N PRO A 674 -3.47 -40.78 -24.78
CA PRO A 674 -2.46 -41.59 -24.10
C PRO A 674 -1.78 -42.51 -25.13
N ALA A 675 -0.45 -42.59 -25.09
CA ALA A 675 0.30 -43.56 -25.86
C ALA A 675 -0.11 -44.99 -25.43
N GLU A 676 -0.61 -45.78 -26.38
CA GLU A 676 -0.87 -47.21 -26.20
C GLU A 676 0.46 -47.95 -25.93
N PRO A 677 0.49 -48.94 -25.01
CA PRO A 677 1.64 -49.79 -24.80
C PRO A 677 1.78 -50.80 -25.96
N PRO A 678 3.00 -51.26 -26.30
CA PRO A 678 3.20 -52.18 -27.41
C PRO A 678 2.67 -53.57 -27.03
N SER A 679 1.64 -54.03 -27.75
CA SER A 679 1.18 -55.42 -27.72
C SER A 679 2.08 -56.28 -28.58
N ALA A 680 2.54 -57.37 -27.99
CA ALA A 680 3.32 -58.41 -28.63
C ALA A 680 2.46 -59.28 -29.56
N GLU A 681 3.12 -59.77 -30.62
CA GLU A 681 2.96 -61.10 -31.22
C GLU A 681 1.96 -61.40 -32.37
N HIS A 682 2.60 -61.89 -33.45
CA HIS A 682 2.25 -62.96 -34.42
C HIS A 682 1.27 -62.73 -35.59
N GLU A 683 1.89 -62.72 -36.79
CA GLU A 683 1.59 -63.49 -38.02
C GLU A 683 0.21 -64.17 -38.15
N HIS A 684 -0.58 -63.78 -39.17
CA HIS A 684 -0.76 -64.58 -40.40
C HIS A 684 -1.78 -63.95 -41.38
N ALA A 685 -1.29 -63.71 -42.60
CA ALA A 685 -1.89 -63.97 -43.91
C ALA A 685 -3.42 -63.87 -44.20
N CYS A 686 -3.69 -63.05 -45.24
CA CYS A 686 -4.44 -63.36 -46.46
C CYS A 686 -5.92 -62.93 -46.64
N ALA A 687 -6.12 -62.30 -47.82
CA ALA A 687 -7.29 -62.33 -48.71
C ALA A 687 -8.48 -61.37 -48.48
N SER A 688 -8.39 -60.24 -49.21
CA SER A 688 -9.41 -59.62 -50.09
C SER A 688 -10.85 -60.18 -50.10
N ALA A 689 -11.81 -59.30 -49.77
CA ALA A 689 -12.90 -58.75 -50.63
C ALA A 689 -13.40 -59.60 -51.83
N PRO A 690 -14.69 -59.51 -52.26
CA PRO A 690 -15.34 -58.20 -52.48
C PRO A 690 -16.87 -58.10 -52.30
N ALA A 691 -17.31 -56.86 -52.50
CA ALA A 691 -18.68 -56.35 -52.53
C ALA A 691 -19.61 -57.06 -53.54
N SER A 692 -20.91 -56.97 -53.24
CA SER A 692 -21.99 -57.03 -54.23
C SER A 692 -23.10 -56.06 -53.81
N LYS A 693 -23.48 -55.17 -54.74
CA LYS A 693 -24.69 -54.34 -54.73
C LYS A 693 -25.57 -54.82 -55.89
N ALA A 694 -26.86 -55.00 -55.64
CA ALA A 694 -28.02 -54.94 -56.54
C ALA A 694 -29.24 -55.39 -55.69
N ASP A 695 -30.50 -55.00 -55.87
CA ASP A 695 -31.26 -53.95 -56.55
C ASP A 695 -32.72 -54.13 -56.05
N ALA A 696 -33.54 -53.07 -56.15
CA ALA A 696 -35.01 -53.06 -56.37
C ALA A 696 -36.03 -53.59 -55.30
N GLU A 697 -36.71 -52.62 -54.66
CA GLU A 697 -38.19 -52.33 -54.73
C GLU A 697 -39.27 -53.26 -54.09
N PRO A 698 -40.56 -52.86 -53.93
CA PRO A 698 -41.21 -52.56 -52.63
C PRO A 698 -42.56 -53.27 -52.34
N GLU A 699 -43.09 -53.18 -51.10
CA GLU A 699 -44.53 -53.37 -50.70
C GLU A 699 -44.62 -53.15 -49.16
N ALA A 700 -45.35 -52.17 -48.60
CA ALA A 700 -46.79 -51.94 -48.44
C ALA A 700 -47.45 -52.71 -47.27
N ASP A 701 -48.47 -52.08 -46.67
CA ASP A 701 -49.36 -52.45 -45.53
C ASP A 701 -48.91 -52.02 -44.12
N ALA A 702 -49.76 -51.49 -43.24
CA ALA A 702 -51.10 -50.88 -43.33
C ALA A 702 -51.40 -50.18 -41.97
N GLU A 703 -51.94 -48.95 -42.07
CA GLU A 703 -53.01 -48.34 -41.25
C GLU A 703 -52.98 -48.17 -39.70
N PRO A 704 -53.79 -47.21 -39.17
CA PRO A 704 -53.47 -46.34 -38.03
C PRO A 704 -54.54 -46.33 -36.90
N ALA A 705 -54.39 -45.50 -35.84
CA ALA A 705 -55.52 -44.89 -35.12
C ALA A 705 -55.16 -43.91 -33.97
N LEU A 706 -55.70 -42.68 -34.08
CA LEU A 706 -56.47 -41.86 -33.10
C LEU A 706 -55.75 -41.35 -31.79
N VAL A 707 -55.52 -40.05 -31.50
CA VAL A 707 -56.38 -38.83 -31.32
C VAL A 707 -57.08 -38.79 -29.92
N PRO A 708 -57.27 -37.64 -29.21
CA PRO A 708 -56.30 -36.74 -28.53
C PRO A 708 -56.85 -36.28 -27.12
N ASP A 709 -56.60 -35.01 -26.72
CA ASP A 709 -57.29 -34.17 -25.71
C ASP A 709 -56.79 -34.12 -24.25
N HIS A 710 -56.19 -32.98 -23.85
CA HIS A 710 -56.90 -31.90 -23.14
C HIS A 710 -55.95 -30.76 -22.68
N GLU A 711 -56.21 -29.54 -23.18
CA GLU A 711 -56.01 -28.25 -22.49
C GLU A 711 -57.25 -27.97 -21.57
N PRO A 712 -57.34 -26.92 -20.70
CA PRO A 712 -56.60 -25.64 -20.70
C PRO A 712 -56.19 -25.07 -19.32
N ALA A 713 -55.64 -23.86 -19.39
CA ALA A 713 -55.13 -22.94 -18.38
C ALA A 713 -56.08 -22.51 -17.24
N GLU A 714 -55.49 -22.02 -16.13
CA GLU A 714 -56.09 -20.97 -15.30
C GLU A 714 -55.04 -20.06 -14.64
N LYS A 715 -55.26 -18.73 -14.75
CA LYS A 715 -54.56 -17.64 -14.07
C LYS A 715 -55.41 -17.20 -12.86
N VAL A 716 -54.84 -17.14 -11.65
CA VAL A 716 -55.14 -16.20 -10.52
C VAL A 716 -53.91 -16.31 -9.59
N GLY A 717 -53.17 -15.30 -9.12
CA GLY A 717 -53.52 -13.99 -8.57
C GLY A 717 -53.23 -14.01 -7.05
N GLY A 718 -52.29 -13.19 -6.56
CA GLY A 718 -52.28 -12.75 -5.15
C GLY A 718 -50.99 -12.98 -4.34
N LYS A 719 -50.33 -11.84 -4.05
CA LYS A 719 -49.31 -11.55 -3.00
C LYS A 719 -47.86 -11.98 -3.20
#